data_AF-A0AAN7X0X4-F1
#
_entry.id   AF-A0AAN7X0X4-F1
#
_cell.length_a   1.000
_cell.length_b   1.000
_cell.length_c   1.000
_cell.angle_alpha   90.00
_cell.angle_beta   90.00
_cell.angle_gamma   90.00
#
_symmetry.space_group_name_H-M   'P 1'
#
loop_
_entity.id
_entity.type
_entity.pdbx_description
1 polymer ?
#
loop_
_entity_poly.entity_id
_entity_poly.type
_entity_poly.pdbx_seq_one_letter_code
_entity_poly.pdbx_strand_id
1 'polypeptide(L)'
;MADGQNSNSSGKVLNPEIMHKGKENSDAAGGESSKPLRQMTEPLQPEVMHKSKDSPELSVGHRNSSQQMKELLQPEIMHEGKASSVQTGCSSPGPLSSGPSTSAPSTSGPFTSGHSSSATSSHAPSSSQDVISVRQAQGDTAARKNREDGPSSCFLLNDMKTLSQGGNKLGSLDFSKTHTVLVDVAVFNCGGGPMPQDGRDLWHSDFVKMPCSPSSTMKTGAVKQSTKIRWEVISKQLSSLAKKTTASVNDLEEAIIKYNPKYKGQWSFDALSSLVTVVPKEDNYLPQLFPKIAALALRLPVLVKKAIPLLKRGHTAAITLSQTQIACLLANAFFCTYPHRNASGPKAEYHNYPSINFTSLFGNWSSRKKEKLRAIMHYFQTVIANEPKGLVTFQKRCLRDTDLPKWGSSNDKMPRLHVTSHGTIETEGTGMLQVDFASSWIGGGVLGSGLVQEEILFVINPELIVSRLFTEKLADNECLVITGSQQFSSYSGFGDSFEWMGPHEERLGRDEWGRLKRQIVAIDALNFKHKRDQYNMITVTRELLKAYCGFKGHRQHEPDIATGNWGCGAFNGDKQLKAVIQLMAAAQAKRGLAFFTFEDENLKQGLQQTYHLLVREGTTVEKLYRLLEDYCAAQTASCDSHVDLFEFIRINITPSSQL
;
A
#
# COMPACT_ATOMS: atom_id res chain seq x y z
N MET A 1 51.50 14.80 39.76
CA MET A 1 50.69 14.55 40.98
C MET A 1 49.57 13.62 40.51
N ALA A 2 49.65 12.31 40.72
CA ALA A 2 49.61 11.57 42.00
C ALA A 2 48.14 11.42 42.48
N ASP A 3 47.58 10.24 42.77
CA ASP A 3 48.11 8.85 42.83
C ASP A 3 47.00 7.80 42.54
N GLY A 4 47.35 6.49 42.54
CA GLY A 4 46.39 5.36 42.58
C GLY A 4 46.57 4.30 41.46
N GLN A 5 47.65 3.53 41.43
CA GLN A 5 47.84 2.22 42.10
C GLN A 5 47.10 0.99 41.51
N ASN A 6 47.90 0.05 41.00
CA ASN A 6 47.79 -1.43 41.12
C ASN A 6 46.64 -2.20 40.39
N SER A 7 46.88 -3.42 39.86
CA SER A 7 48.12 -4.22 39.77
C SER A 7 48.19 -5.19 38.58
N ASN A 8 49.42 -5.42 38.10
CA ASN A 8 49.90 -6.63 37.41
C ASN A 8 49.51 -7.94 38.17
N SER A 9 49.54 -9.15 37.60
CA SER A 9 49.56 -9.66 36.20
C SER A 9 49.21 -11.17 36.29
N SER A 10 49.56 -12.17 35.46
CA SER A 10 50.46 -12.38 34.31
C SER A 10 49.97 -13.62 33.52
N GLY A 11 50.44 -13.84 32.28
CA GLY A 11 50.10 -15.06 31.51
C GLY A 11 51.19 -15.53 30.54
N LYS A 12 51.63 -16.78 30.69
CA LYS A 12 52.40 -17.59 29.71
C LYS A 12 51.92 -19.05 29.87
N VAL A 13 51.35 -19.72 28.85
CA VAL A 13 51.93 -20.19 27.57
C VAL A 13 52.70 -21.51 27.73
N LEU A 14 52.05 -22.64 27.41
CA LEU A 14 52.53 -23.69 26.48
C LEU A 14 51.52 -24.86 26.30
N ASN A 15 51.61 -25.52 25.13
CA ASN A 15 51.01 -26.82 24.77
C ASN A 15 52.01 -27.96 25.20
N PRO A 16 51.73 -29.30 25.17
CA PRO A 16 51.24 -30.02 23.97
C PRO A 16 50.44 -31.37 24.15
N GLU A 17 49.96 -31.88 23.00
CA GLU A 17 49.86 -33.30 22.49
C GLU A 17 49.24 -34.48 23.31
N ILE A 18 48.19 -35.17 22.80
CA ILE A 18 48.12 -36.40 21.93
C ILE A 18 48.55 -37.75 22.58
N MET A 19 47.61 -38.68 22.90
CA MET A 19 47.54 -40.06 22.30
C MET A 19 46.48 -41.07 22.89
N HIS A 20 45.74 -41.72 21.97
CA HIS A 20 45.31 -43.14 21.88
C HIS A 20 44.62 -44.01 22.98
N LYS A 21 43.54 -44.71 22.52
CA LYS A 21 43.05 -46.09 22.85
C LYS A 21 42.45 -46.33 24.26
N GLY A 22 41.46 -47.21 24.47
CA GLY A 22 40.60 -48.01 23.56
C GLY A 22 40.04 -49.30 24.24
N LYS A 23 38.98 -49.94 23.69
CA LYS A 23 38.34 -51.22 24.14
C LYS A 23 37.57 -51.14 25.51
N GLU A 24 36.62 -52.03 25.90
CA GLU A 24 35.97 -53.18 25.24
C GLU A 24 34.52 -53.49 25.74
N ASN A 25 33.89 -54.48 25.09
CA ASN A 25 32.53 -55.06 25.13
C ASN A 25 31.80 -55.34 26.47
N SER A 26 30.45 -55.28 26.43
CA SER A 26 29.49 -56.41 26.65
C SER A 26 28.05 -55.90 26.36
N ASP A 27 27.18 -56.52 25.54
CA ASP A 27 26.50 -57.84 25.69
C ASP A 27 25.60 -57.90 26.96
N ALA A 28 24.38 -58.46 27.01
CA ALA A 28 23.51 -59.25 26.10
C ALA A 28 22.04 -59.17 26.62
N ALA A 29 20.94 -59.63 26.00
CA ALA A 29 20.52 -59.90 24.60
C ALA A 29 18.98 -60.26 24.60
N GLY A 30 18.37 -60.55 23.44
CA GLY A 30 16.96 -60.99 23.27
C GLY A 30 16.04 -59.91 22.68
N GLY A 31 15.15 -60.19 21.71
CA GLY A 31 14.65 -61.45 21.14
C GLY A 31 13.11 -61.41 21.13
N GLU A 32 12.37 -61.77 20.06
CA GLU A 32 12.72 -62.39 18.78
C GLU A 32 11.79 -61.92 17.63
N SER A 33 12.19 -62.24 16.38
CA SER A 33 11.41 -62.72 15.19
C SER A 33 9.96 -62.26 14.87
N SER A 34 9.49 -62.22 13.61
CA SER A 34 10.06 -62.68 12.32
C SER A 34 9.52 -61.89 11.11
N LYS A 35 10.25 -61.90 9.99
CA LYS A 35 9.90 -61.39 8.64
C LYS A 35 9.38 -62.53 7.72
N PRO A 36 9.03 -62.31 6.43
CA PRO A 36 8.32 -61.19 5.76
C PRO A 36 7.24 -61.69 4.75
N LEU A 37 6.52 -60.78 4.05
CA LEU A 37 6.17 -60.99 2.63
C LEU A 37 5.89 -59.68 1.85
N ARG A 38 5.51 -59.77 0.56
CA ARG A 38 5.50 -58.70 -0.45
C ARG A 38 4.10 -58.39 -1.03
N GLN A 39 3.99 -57.17 -1.56
CA GLN A 39 3.26 -56.75 -2.78
C GLN A 39 1.74 -56.51 -2.79
N MET A 40 1.40 -55.47 -3.59
CA MET A 40 0.18 -55.24 -4.37
C MET A 40 -1.15 -54.95 -3.64
N THR A 41 -1.57 -53.68 -3.71
CA THR A 41 -2.96 -53.23 -3.49
C THR A 41 -3.30 -52.05 -4.42
N GLU A 42 -4.16 -52.30 -5.40
CA GLU A 42 -4.97 -51.32 -6.15
C GLU A 42 -6.13 -52.08 -6.80
N PRO A 43 -7.31 -51.47 -7.06
CA PRO A 43 -8.05 -50.55 -6.20
C PRO A 43 -9.48 -51.10 -5.90
N LEU A 44 -10.19 -50.49 -4.94
CA LEU A 44 -11.64 -50.67 -4.78
C LEU A 44 -12.36 -49.33 -4.80
N GLN A 45 -13.51 -49.28 -5.47
CA GLN A 45 -14.38 -48.12 -5.56
C GLN A 45 -15.35 -48.05 -4.35
N PRO A 46 -15.92 -46.87 -4.02
CA PRO A 46 -16.74 -46.72 -2.82
C PRO A 46 -18.19 -47.16 -3.03
N GLU A 47 -18.79 -47.76 -1.99
CA GLU A 47 -20.24 -48.00 -1.94
C GLU A 47 -21.04 -46.71 -1.72
N VAL A 48 -22.31 -46.74 -2.15
CA VAL A 48 -23.27 -45.64 -1.95
C VAL A 48 -24.20 -45.97 -0.79
N MET A 49 -24.28 -45.09 0.21
CA MET A 49 -25.36 -45.11 1.21
C MET A 49 -26.00 -43.73 1.39
N HIS A 50 -27.33 -43.71 1.37
CA HIS A 50 -28.14 -42.53 1.65
C HIS A 50 -28.08 -42.11 3.12
N LYS A 51 -28.17 -40.80 3.39
CA LYS A 51 -28.78 -40.27 4.63
C LYS A 51 -29.72 -39.09 4.37
N SER A 52 -30.89 -39.21 5.00
CA SER A 52 -31.82 -38.18 5.50
C SER A 52 -31.59 -36.70 5.16
N LYS A 53 -32.68 -36.05 4.73
CA LYS A 53 -32.85 -34.59 4.84
C LYS A 53 -33.09 -34.17 6.30
N ASP A 54 -32.67 -32.96 6.66
CA ASP A 54 -33.50 -31.88 7.25
C ASP A 54 -32.68 -30.94 8.17
N SER A 55 -32.15 -29.86 7.58
CA SER A 55 -31.75 -28.59 8.22
C SER A 55 -31.32 -27.58 7.14
N PRO A 56 -31.75 -26.30 7.20
CA PRO A 56 -31.43 -25.32 6.15
C PRO A 56 -30.11 -24.57 6.43
N GLU A 57 -29.01 -25.02 5.82
CA GLU A 57 -27.76 -24.23 5.78
C GLU A 57 -27.86 -23.07 4.77
N LEU A 58 -27.87 -21.83 5.26
CA LEU A 58 -27.82 -20.61 4.43
C LEU A 58 -26.40 -20.29 3.94
N SER A 59 -25.82 -21.14 3.09
CA SER A 59 -24.46 -20.97 2.54
C SER A 59 -24.44 -20.34 1.13
N VAL A 60 -25.11 -19.19 0.94
CA VAL A 60 -25.14 -18.47 -0.36
C VAL A 60 -23.84 -17.69 -0.61
N GLY A 61 -22.74 -18.41 -0.82
CA GLY A 61 -21.43 -17.83 -1.09
C GLY A 61 -21.36 -17.14 -2.46
N HIS A 62 -21.58 -15.82 -2.49
CA HIS A 62 -21.44 -15.01 -3.70
C HIS A 62 -19.99 -15.03 -4.23
N ARG A 63 -19.77 -15.77 -5.31
CA ARG A 63 -18.45 -15.90 -5.96
C ARG A 63 -18.16 -14.65 -6.80
N ASN A 64 -17.19 -13.86 -6.36
CA ASN A 64 -16.61 -12.78 -7.17
C ASN A 64 -15.93 -13.36 -8.44
N SER A 65 -16.66 -13.37 -9.56
CA SER A 65 -16.17 -13.89 -10.85
C SER A 65 -15.09 -12.98 -11.45
N SER A 66 -13.97 -13.56 -11.85
CA SER A 66 -12.81 -12.85 -12.40
C SER A 66 -13.04 -12.21 -13.77
N GLN A 67 -14.23 -12.36 -14.37
CA GLN A 67 -14.59 -11.67 -15.62
C GLN A 67 -14.78 -10.16 -15.42
N GLN A 68 -15.22 -9.71 -14.24
CA GLN A 68 -15.61 -8.31 -13.99
C GLN A 68 -14.42 -7.32 -13.90
N MET A 69 -13.18 -7.81 -13.89
CA MET A 69 -11.97 -6.96 -13.99
C MET A 69 -11.52 -6.70 -15.43
N LYS A 70 -12.15 -7.32 -16.45
CA LYS A 70 -11.66 -7.27 -17.84
C LYS A 70 -12.11 -6.01 -18.60
N GLU A 71 -13.18 -5.36 -18.15
CA GLU A 71 -13.77 -4.18 -18.82
C GLU A 71 -13.06 -2.86 -18.45
N LEU A 72 -12.36 -2.82 -17.31
CA LEU A 72 -11.58 -1.65 -16.86
C LEU A 72 -10.08 -1.70 -17.25
N LEU A 73 -9.66 -2.70 -18.04
CA LEU A 73 -8.24 -3.01 -18.29
C LEU A 73 -7.93 -3.47 -19.74
N GLN A 74 -8.75 -3.11 -20.73
CA GLN A 74 -8.45 -3.34 -22.15
C GLN A 74 -8.27 -2.01 -22.89
N PRO A 75 -7.28 -1.86 -23.79
CA PRO A 75 -7.15 -0.69 -24.64
C PRO A 75 -8.18 -0.73 -25.78
N GLU A 76 -8.59 0.45 -26.25
CA GLU A 76 -9.42 0.57 -27.45
C GLU A 76 -8.63 0.12 -28.69
N ILE A 77 -9.21 -0.79 -29.47
CA ILE A 77 -8.65 -1.20 -30.76
C ILE A 77 -9.31 -0.34 -31.84
N MET A 78 -8.62 0.72 -32.26
CA MET A 78 -9.02 1.47 -33.45
C MET A 78 -8.85 0.58 -34.68
N HIS A 79 -9.96 0.30 -35.38
CA HIS A 79 -9.95 -0.35 -36.68
C HIS A 79 -9.84 0.70 -37.79
N GLU A 80 -8.68 0.82 -38.41
CA GLU A 80 -8.54 1.60 -39.64
C GLU A 80 -9.03 0.81 -40.88
N GLY A 81 -9.80 1.52 -41.72
CA GLY A 81 -9.62 1.46 -43.18
C GLY A 81 -10.22 0.29 -43.96
N LYS A 82 -11.41 0.51 -44.53
CA LYS A 82 -11.72 0.20 -45.94
C LYS A 82 -12.79 1.17 -46.46
N ALA A 83 -12.74 1.51 -47.75
CA ALA A 83 -13.38 2.71 -48.29
C ALA A 83 -14.30 2.48 -49.49
N SER A 84 -15.41 3.24 -49.52
CA SER A 84 -16.28 3.53 -50.68
C SER A 84 -17.25 4.66 -50.24
N SER A 85 -17.09 5.93 -50.62
CA SER A 85 -17.32 6.58 -51.94
C SER A 85 -18.79 6.97 -52.23
N VAL A 86 -18.98 8.16 -52.83
CA VAL A 86 -20.19 8.69 -53.52
C VAL A 86 -21.18 9.60 -52.75
N GLN A 87 -20.93 10.92 -52.89
CA GLN A 87 -21.85 12.02 -53.29
C GLN A 87 -23.09 12.52 -52.47
N THR A 88 -23.16 13.86 -52.44
CA THR A 88 -24.33 14.77 -52.52
C THR A 88 -25.37 14.89 -51.39
N GLY A 89 -25.80 16.13 -51.13
CA GLY A 89 -26.98 16.47 -50.31
C GLY A 89 -26.86 17.83 -49.62
N CYS A 90 -27.46 18.90 -50.17
CA CYS A 90 -27.48 20.24 -49.58
C CYS A 90 -28.92 20.70 -49.36
N SER A 91 -29.22 21.36 -48.23
CA SER A 91 -30.16 22.51 -48.14
C SER A 91 -30.31 23.03 -46.70
N SER A 92 -30.45 24.35 -46.55
CA SER A 92 -31.01 25.04 -45.39
C SER A 92 -32.17 25.92 -45.85
N PRO A 93 -32.95 26.54 -44.94
CA PRO A 93 -32.88 28.00 -44.88
C PRO A 93 -32.92 28.60 -43.46
N GLY A 94 -32.56 29.88 -43.33
CA GLY A 94 -32.62 30.69 -42.09
C GLY A 94 -33.89 31.54 -41.99
N PRO A 95 -33.86 32.88 -41.68
CA PRO A 95 -32.68 33.79 -41.67
C PRO A 95 -32.68 34.93 -40.60
N LEU A 96 -31.74 35.90 -40.77
CA LEU A 96 -31.69 37.29 -40.24
C LEU A 96 -31.23 37.52 -38.76
N SER A 97 -30.53 38.62 -38.39
CA SER A 97 -30.09 39.85 -39.12
C SER A 97 -28.77 40.50 -38.64
N SER A 98 -28.08 41.20 -39.57
CA SER A 98 -27.26 42.45 -39.42
C SER A 98 -26.08 42.59 -38.41
N GLY A 99 -24.91 43.02 -38.93
CA GLY A 99 -23.76 43.58 -38.18
C GLY A 99 -23.82 45.13 -38.03
N PRO A 100 -22.71 45.92 -38.09
CA PRO A 100 -21.45 45.68 -38.84
C PRO A 100 -20.15 45.81 -37.99
N SER A 101 -19.00 46.17 -38.61
CA SER A 101 -17.64 45.81 -38.14
C SER A 101 -16.52 46.87 -38.42
N THR A 102 -15.25 46.42 -38.29
CA THR A 102 -13.95 47.16 -38.37
C THR A 102 -13.56 47.92 -37.08
N SER A 103 -12.31 48.33 -36.84
CA SER A 103 -11.08 48.31 -37.68
C SER A 103 -9.79 48.02 -36.85
N ALA A 104 -8.61 47.99 -37.51
CA ALA A 104 -7.25 47.87 -36.93
C ALA A 104 -6.38 49.09 -37.40
N PRO A 105 -5.02 49.23 -37.26
CA PRO A 105 -3.95 48.26 -36.92
C PRO A 105 -2.84 48.79 -35.96
N SER A 106 -1.60 48.27 -36.07
CA SER A 106 -0.45 48.48 -35.17
C SER A 106 0.84 48.91 -35.89
N THR A 107 1.86 49.46 -35.19
CA THR A 107 3.27 49.58 -35.70
C THR A 107 4.37 49.90 -34.66
N SER A 108 5.38 49.01 -34.56
CA SER A 108 6.85 49.17 -34.37
C SER A 108 7.56 50.30 -33.54
N GLY A 109 8.21 49.91 -32.42
CA GLY A 109 9.64 50.14 -32.03
C GLY A 109 10.19 51.57 -31.75
N PRO A 110 11.50 51.75 -31.39
CA PRO A 110 12.56 50.78 -31.04
C PRO A 110 13.34 51.09 -29.72
N PHE A 111 14.56 50.53 -29.55
CA PHE A 111 15.45 50.57 -28.36
C PHE A 111 16.14 51.92 -28.01
N THR A 112 16.58 52.06 -26.76
CA THR A 112 17.92 52.60 -26.36
C THR A 112 18.34 52.08 -24.97
N SER A 113 19.57 52.37 -24.51
CA SER A 113 20.24 51.66 -23.39
C SER A 113 21.10 52.56 -22.48
N GLY A 114 21.43 52.06 -21.27
CA GLY A 114 22.69 52.41 -20.58
C GLY A 114 22.62 52.82 -19.09
N HIS A 115 23.38 52.10 -18.25
CA HIS A 115 24.08 52.56 -17.02
C HIS A 115 23.25 53.08 -15.80
N SER A 116 23.66 52.96 -14.52
CA SER A 116 24.76 52.17 -13.90
C SER A 116 24.71 52.16 -12.35
N SER A 117 25.22 51.05 -11.76
CA SER A 117 26.02 50.97 -10.51
C SER A 117 25.43 51.22 -9.10
N SER A 118 26.06 50.57 -8.11
CA SER A 118 25.90 50.66 -6.62
C SER A 118 24.59 50.04 -6.06
N ALA A 119 24.54 49.23 -5.00
CA ALA A 119 25.35 49.03 -3.77
C ALA A 119 25.22 50.20 -2.76
N THR A 120 25.06 50.00 -1.44
CA THR A 120 25.21 48.81 -0.58
C THR A 120 24.44 49.05 0.74
N SER A 121 24.09 47.99 1.50
CA SER A 121 23.80 48.03 2.97
C SER A 121 22.57 48.87 3.43
N SER A 122 21.96 48.74 4.62
CA SER A 122 21.94 47.72 5.68
C SER A 122 20.81 48.02 6.70
N HIS A 123 20.54 47.09 7.62
CA HIS A 123 19.73 47.22 8.86
C HIS A 123 18.19 47.30 8.73
N ALA A 124 17.53 46.52 9.60
CA ALA A 124 16.16 46.75 10.06
C ALA A 124 16.16 47.83 11.18
N PRO A 125 14.98 48.33 11.62
CA PRO A 125 14.47 47.74 12.87
C PRO A 125 12.93 47.66 13.02
N SER A 126 12.52 46.84 14.00
CA SER A 126 11.33 46.94 14.88
C SER A 126 10.09 47.77 14.48
N SER A 127 8.98 47.06 14.29
CA SER A 127 7.66 47.26 14.94
C SER A 127 7.20 48.67 15.38
N SER A 128 6.02 49.06 14.88
CA SER A 128 4.95 49.63 15.71
C SER A 128 3.58 49.21 15.17
N GLN A 129 2.57 49.15 16.05
CA GLN A 129 1.17 48.92 15.67
C GLN A 129 0.55 50.24 15.18
N ASP A 130 -0.54 50.18 14.40
CA ASP A 130 -1.61 51.16 14.58
C ASP A 130 -2.99 50.63 14.12
N VAL A 131 -4.06 51.29 14.57
CA VAL A 131 -5.45 50.78 14.51
C VAL A 131 -6.38 51.77 13.81
N ILE A 132 -7.15 51.32 12.81
CA ILE A 132 -8.21 52.15 12.18
C ILE A 132 -9.58 51.44 12.17
N SER A 133 -10.45 51.99 13.01
CA SER A 133 -11.93 52.03 13.01
C SER A 133 -12.74 51.20 12.01
N VAL A 134 -13.72 50.49 12.57
CA VAL A 134 -14.94 50.00 11.91
C VAL A 134 -15.84 51.16 11.44
N ARG A 135 -16.70 50.92 10.44
CA ARG A 135 -17.97 51.63 10.23
C ARG A 135 -19.13 50.62 10.15
N GLN A 136 -20.25 50.93 10.79
CA GLN A 136 -21.46 50.10 10.79
C GLN A 136 -22.42 50.44 9.64
N ALA A 137 -23.27 49.49 9.28
CA ALA A 137 -24.58 49.70 8.69
C ALA A 137 -25.59 48.74 9.39
N GLN A 138 -26.86 49.12 9.49
CA GLN A 138 -27.92 48.38 10.19
C GLN A 138 -29.18 48.19 9.31
N GLY A 139 -30.03 47.24 9.72
CA GLY A 139 -31.25 46.79 9.02
C GLY A 139 -31.14 45.28 8.73
N ASP A 140 -31.66 44.39 9.58
CA ASP A 140 -33.08 43.95 9.69
C ASP A 140 -33.49 42.99 8.55
N THR A 141 -34.17 41.84 8.79
CA THR A 141 -34.78 41.32 10.03
C THR A 141 -34.77 39.77 10.11
N ALA A 142 -34.89 39.25 11.34
CA ALA A 142 -35.52 37.98 11.74
C ALA A 142 -35.32 36.69 10.91
N ALA A 143 -34.34 35.86 11.33
CA ALA A 143 -34.43 34.40 11.21
C ALA A 143 -33.73 33.69 12.39
N ARG A 144 -34.46 33.41 13.48
CA ARG A 144 -33.92 32.67 14.64
C ARG A 144 -33.75 31.18 14.32
N LYS A 145 -32.60 30.81 13.74
CA LYS A 145 -32.05 29.47 13.94
C LYS A 145 -31.46 29.41 15.36
N ASN A 146 -31.97 28.52 16.20
CA ASN A 146 -31.35 28.22 17.48
C ASN A 146 -30.00 27.53 17.22
N ARG A 147 -28.91 28.29 17.36
CA ARG A 147 -27.55 27.76 17.41
C ARG A 147 -27.30 27.24 18.83
N GLU A 148 -27.48 25.93 19.04
CA GLU A 148 -26.80 25.23 20.13
C GLU A 148 -25.32 25.02 19.76
N ASP A 149 -24.60 26.13 19.52
CA ASP A 149 -23.16 26.13 19.26
C ASP A 149 -22.40 25.94 20.60
N GLY A 150 -22.62 24.80 21.24
CA GLY A 150 -21.83 24.32 22.36
C GLY A 150 -20.39 23.98 21.93
N PRO A 151 -19.46 23.83 22.88
CA PRO A 151 -18.11 23.38 22.56
C PRO A 151 -18.16 22.01 21.87
N SER A 152 -17.47 21.88 20.73
CA SER A 152 -17.47 20.65 19.95
C SER A 152 -16.93 19.48 20.76
N SER A 153 -17.59 18.32 20.68
CA SER A 153 -17.08 17.09 21.29
C SER A 153 -15.82 16.55 20.60
N CYS A 154 -15.47 17.08 19.42
CA CYS A 154 -14.31 16.62 18.65
C CYS A 154 -13.00 17.13 19.25
N PHE A 155 -11.99 16.27 19.20
CA PHE A 155 -10.66 16.51 19.74
C PHE A 155 -9.78 17.27 18.75
N LEU A 156 -8.73 17.92 19.26
CA LEU A 156 -7.67 18.49 18.43
C LEU A 156 -6.76 17.36 17.91
N LEU A 157 -6.12 17.57 16.77
CA LEU A 157 -5.19 16.59 16.20
C LEU A 157 -4.04 16.24 17.17
N ASN A 158 -3.63 17.19 18.01
CA ASN A 158 -2.58 17.02 19.02
C ASN A 158 -3.02 16.14 20.22
N ASP A 159 -4.31 15.92 20.43
CA ASP A 159 -4.85 15.05 21.50
C ASP A 159 -4.86 13.57 21.08
N MET A 160 -4.49 13.29 19.83
CA MET A 160 -4.49 11.95 19.23
C MET A 160 -3.18 11.23 19.54
N LYS A 161 -3.28 9.94 19.90
CA LYS A 161 -2.15 9.12 20.31
C LYS A 161 -1.23 8.81 19.14
N THR A 162 0.08 8.97 19.34
CA THR A 162 1.11 8.69 18.33
C THR A 162 2.22 7.77 18.83
N LEU A 163 2.97 7.16 17.90
CA LEU A 163 4.10 6.26 18.16
C LEU A 163 5.31 6.91 18.87
N SER A 164 5.28 8.23 19.11
CA SER A 164 6.23 8.94 19.97
C SER A 164 5.78 8.99 21.45
N GLN A 165 4.48 8.86 21.72
CA GLN A 165 3.90 8.97 23.08
C GLN A 165 3.76 7.59 23.78
N GLY A 166 3.78 6.48 23.04
CA GLY A 166 3.64 5.13 23.58
C GLY A 166 4.96 4.55 24.11
N GLY A 167 5.16 4.53 25.43
CA GLY A 167 6.41 4.12 26.10
C GLY A 167 6.81 2.63 26.04
N ASN A 168 6.16 1.81 25.20
CA ASN A 168 6.46 0.38 25.08
C ASN A 168 7.68 0.14 24.18
N LYS A 169 8.87 0.13 24.78
CA LYS A 169 10.10 -0.34 24.12
C LYS A 169 9.89 -1.72 23.51
N LEU A 170 10.34 -1.93 22.28
CA LEU A 170 10.43 -3.28 21.72
C LEU A 170 11.47 -4.11 22.50
N GLY A 171 11.21 -5.41 22.65
CA GLY A 171 12.28 -6.36 22.94
C GLY A 171 13.22 -6.53 21.75
N SER A 172 14.32 -7.26 21.93
CA SER A 172 15.25 -7.63 20.86
C SER A 172 14.54 -8.19 19.63
N LEU A 173 15.06 -7.93 18.44
CA LEU A 173 14.52 -8.49 17.21
C LEU A 173 14.83 -9.99 17.18
N ASP A 174 13.81 -10.83 16.99
CA ASP A 174 13.94 -12.28 16.91
C ASP A 174 12.97 -12.84 15.87
N PHE A 175 13.18 -14.09 15.46
CA PHE A 175 12.30 -14.82 14.55
C PHE A 175 11.36 -15.77 15.31
N SER A 176 10.25 -16.13 14.69
CA SER A 176 9.31 -17.11 15.27
C SER A 176 8.60 -17.92 14.18
N LYS A 177 7.79 -18.90 14.57
CA LYS A 177 6.95 -19.68 13.65
C LYS A 177 6.03 -18.82 12.78
N THR A 178 5.72 -17.59 13.20
CA THR A 178 4.89 -16.62 12.47
C THR A 178 5.62 -15.33 12.12
N HIS A 179 6.95 -15.25 12.33
CA HIS A 179 7.73 -14.05 12.02
C HIS A 179 9.09 -14.41 11.40
N THR A 180 9.21 -14.23 10.08
CA THR A 180 10.46 -14.43 9.36
C THR A 180 11.27 -13.14 9.31
N VAL A 181 12.43 -13.14 9.97
CA VAL A 181 13.44 -12.07 9.82
C VAL A 181 14.47 -12.49 8.76
N LEU A 182 14.76 -11.59 7.81
CA LEU A 182 15.76 -11.79 6.73
C LEU A 182 17.10 -11.09 6.97
N VAL A 183 17.26 -10.41 8.10
CA VAL A 183 18.56 -9.95 8.62
C VAL A 183 19.03 -10.84 9.77
N ASP A 184 20.34 -10.96 9.95
CA ASP A 184 20.91 -11.72 11.04
C ASP A 184 20.60 -11.05 12.39
N VAL A 185 19.79 -11.73 13.20
CA VAL A 185 19.29 -11.17 14.47
C VAL A 185 20.38 -11.03 15.53
N ALA A 186 21.40 -11.89 15.53
CA ALA A 186 22.49 -11.79 16.50
C ALA A 186 23.38 -10.58 16.18
N VAL A 187 23.81 -10.46 14.92
CA VAL A 187 24.60 -9.31 14.45
C VAL A 187 23.82 -8.01 14.60
N PHE A 188 22.52 -7.99 14.27
CA PHE A 188 21.67 -6.81 14.41
C PHE A 188 21.51 -6.36 15.86
N ASN A 189 21.15 -7.27 16.78
CA ASN A 189 20.96 -6.94 18.20
C ASN A 189 22.28 -6.52 18.89
N CYS A 190 23.44 -6.96 18.39
CA CYS A 190 24.76 -6.50 18.82
C CYS A 190 25.20 -5.17 18.17
N GLY A 191 24.35 -4.50 17.41
CA GLY A 191 24.65 -3.20 16.78
C GLY A 191 25.43 -3.28 15.46
N GLY A 192 25.70 -4.47 14.93
CA GLY A 192 26.41 -4.68 13.65
C GLY A 192 25.58 -4.32 12.40
N GLY A 193 24.33 -3.90 12.58
CA GLY A 193 23.44 -3.46 11.50
C GLY A 193 22.77 -4.61 10.73
N PRO A 194 22.05 -4.30 9.63
CA PRO A 194 21.13 -5.21 8.96
C PRO A 194 21.84 -6.18 7.99
N MET A 195 22.75 -7.00 8.49
CA MET A 195 23.45 -8.01 7.67
C MET A 195 22.49 -9.10 7.16
N PRO A 196 22.63 -9.59 5.91
CA PRO A 196 21.76 -10.66 5.37
C PRO A 196 21.83 -11.96 6.17
N GLN A 197 20.68 -12.45 6.65
CA GLN A 197 20.57 -13.75 7.30
C GLN A 197 20.89 -14.87 6.30
N ASP A 198 21.85 -15.74 6.64
CA ASP A 198 22.12 -16.97 5.90
C ASP A 198 20.92 -17.93 5.88
N GLY A 199 20.79 -18.70 4.80
CA GLY A 199 19.66 -19.59 4.57
C GLY A 199 19.87 -20.47 3.34
N ARG A 200 18.78 -21.08 2.84
CA ARG A 200 18.78 -21.94 1.65
C ARG A 200 17.70 -21.50 0.65
N ASP A 201 17.94 -21.80 -0.62
CA ASP A 201 16.94 -21.66 -1.68
C ASP A 201 15.74 -22.59 -1.43
N LEU A 202 14.53 -22.14 -1.77
CA LEU A 202 13.28 -22.89 -1.64
C LEU A 202 12.37 -22.62 -2.84
N TRP A 203 12.14 -23.64 -3.66
CA TRP A 203 11.32 -23.56 -4.87
C TRP A 203 10.02 -24.36 -4.72
N HIS A 204 9.15 -23.93 -3.80
CA HIS A 204 7.81 -24.50 -3.61
C HIS A 204 6.74 -23.42 -3.41
N SER A 205 5.47 -23.83 -3.42
CA SER A 205 4.30 -22.95 -3.45
C SER A 205 4.01 -22.19 -2.15
N ASP A 206 4.90 -22.26 -1.15
CA ASP A 206 4.84 -21.51 0.11
C ASP A 206 5.86 -20.37 0.18
N PHE A 207 6.76 -20.26 -0.79
CA PHE A 207 7.84 -19.27 -0.82
C PHE A 207 7.87 -18.51 -2.16
N VAL A 208 8.52 -17.35 -2.14
CA VAL A 208 8.84 -16.58 -3.34
C VAL A 208 9.83 -17.37 -4.19
N LYS A 209 9.42 -17.75 -5.41
CA LYS A 209 10.31 -18.35 -6.40
C LYS A 209 11.34 -17.34 -6.89
N MET A 210 12.52 -17.37 -6.27
CA MET A 210 13.58 -16.37 -6.47
C MET A 210 14.16 -16.44 -7.90
N PRO A 211 14.40 -15.29 -8.56
CA PRO A 211 15.04 -15.24 -9.89
C PRO A 211 16.36 -16.01 -9.98
N CYS A 212 17.12 -16.03 -8.87
CA CYS A 212 18.44 -16.64 -8.72
C CYS A 212 18.44 -18.12 -8.29
N SER A 213 17.28 -18.74 -8.08
CA SER A 213 17.19 -20.18 -7.79
C SER A 213 17.74 -21.02 -8.97
N PRO A 214 18.51 -22.11 -8.72
CA PRO A 214 18.87 -23.06 -9.77
C PRO A 214 17.65 -23.71 -10.45
N SER A 215 16.50 -23.78 -9.77
CA SER A 215 15.22 -24.28 -10.32
C SER A 215 14.53 -23.27 -11.24
N SER A 216 14.94 -22.00 -11.22
CA SER A 216 14.52 -20.96 -12.18
C SER A 216 15.14 -21.26 -13.54
N THR A 217 14.43 -22.02 -14.37
CA THR A 217 14.92 -22.48 -15.68
C THR A 217 14.15 -21.87 -16.85
N MET A 218 14.76 -21.86 -18.03
CA MET A 218 14.11 -21.46 -19.29
C MET A 218 14.50 -22.38 -20.44
N LYS A 219 13.56 -22.59 -21.37
CA LYS A 219 13.78 -23.32 -22.62
C LYS A 219 14.36 -22.40 -23.69
N THR A 220 15.39 -22.87 -24.40
CA THR A 220 16.06 -22.10 -25.48
C THR A 220 16.39 -22.99 -26.68
N GLY A 221 16.21 -22.46 -27.89
CA GLY A 221 16.39 -23.17 -29.16
C GLY A 221 15.06 -23.60 -29.80
N ALA A 222 14.94 -23.40 -31.12
CA ALA A 222 13.71 -23.70 -31.88
C ALA A 222 13.60 -25.17 -32.32
N VAL A 223 14.73 -25.81 -32.65
CA VAL A 223 14.78 -27.18 -33.21
C VAL A 223 15.18 -28.23 -32.17
N LYS A 224 16.09 -27.89 -31.24
CA LYS A 224 16.37 -28.68 -30.03
C LYS A 224 16.18 -27.77 -28.82
N GLN A 225 15.21 -28.11 -27.96
CA GLN A 225 14.93 -27.34 -26.74
C GLN A 225 15.99 -27.67 -25.67
N SER A 226 16.94 -26.76 -25.48
CA SER A 226 17.89 -26.83 -24.38
C SER A 226 17.38 -26.04 -23.17
N THR A 227 17.29 -26.71 -22.03
CA THR A 227 16.96 -26.08 -20.73
C THR A 227 18.22 -25.39 -20.19
N LYS A 228 18.10 -24.14 -19.76
CA LYS A 228 19.18 -23.36 -19.13
C LYS A 228 18.73 -22.78 -17.82
N ILE A 229 19.66 -22.54 -16.89
CA ILE A 229 19.38 -21.81 -15.66
C ILE A 229 19.14 -20.35 -16.04
N ARG A 230 17.94 -19.85 -15.75
CA ARG A 230 17.48 -18.51 -16.18
C ARG A 230 18.29 -17.41 -15.51
N TRP A 231 18.83 -17.64 -14.31
CA TRP A 231 19.75 -16.71 -13.65
C TRP A 231 21.07 -16.51 -14.39
N GLU A 232 21.61 -17.50 -15.10
CA GLU A 232 22.81 -17.33 -15.94
C GLU A 232 22.55 -16.33 -17.08
N VAL A 233 21.35 -16.38 -17.65
CA VAL A 233 20.91 -15.46 -18.71
C VAL A 233 20.65 -14.06 -18.12
N ILE A 234 19.90 -13.96 -17.01
CA ILE A 234 19.64 -12.70 -16.30
C ILE A 234 20.96 -12.04 -15.90
N SER A 235 21.80 -12.73 -15.14
CA SER A 235 23.07 -12.19 -14.64
C SER A 235 24.01 -11.79 -15.77
N LYS A 236 24.07 -12.53 -16.89
CA LYS A 236 24.86 -12.13 -18.08
C LYS A 236 24.34 -10.84 -18.71
N GLN A 237 23.03 -10.65 -18.86
CA GLN A 237 22.49 -9.40 -19.43
C GLN A 237 22.64 -8.23 -18.47
N LEU A 238 22.26 -8.39 -17.20
CA LEU A 238 22.38 -7.33 -16.20
C LEU A 238 23.85 -6.95 -15.94
N SER A 239 24.79 -7.89 -15.99
CA SER A 239 26.25 -7.58 -15.91
C SER A 239 26.77 -6.86 -17.15
N SER A 240 26.11 -7.03 -18.31
CA SER A 240 26.44 -6.27 -19.52
C SER A 240 25.89 -4.85 -19.47
N LEU A 241 24.74 -4.63 -18.82
CA LEU A 241 24.20 -3.29 -18.54
C LEU A 241 24.99 -2.56 -17.46
N ALA A 242 25.28 -3.23 -16.33
CA ALA A 242 25.97 -2.66 -15.17
C ALA A 242 27.42 -2.22 -15.45
N LYS A 243 28.02 -2.69 -16.55
CA LYS A 243 29.34 -2.25 -17.03
C LYS A 243 29.29 -1.00 -17.91
N LYS A 244 28.12 -0.54 -18.34
CA LYS A 244 27.99 0.71 -19.11
C LYS A 244 27.99 1.93 -18.19
N THR A 245 28.54 3.04 -18.67
CA THR A 245 28.39 4.36 -18.05
C THR A 245 26.98 4.93 -18.25
N THR A 246 26.37 4.64 -19.40
CA THR A 246 24.97 4.95 -19.74
C THR A 246 24.30 3.80 -20.48
N ALA A 247 22.99 3.62 -20.30
CA ALA A 247 22.18 2.69 -21.08
C ALA A 247 20.94 3.40 -21.64
N SER A 248 20.53 3.01 -22.85
CA SER A 248 19.27 3.43 -23.47
C SER A 248 18.10 2.56 -23.01
N VAL A 249 16.85 3.00 -23.23
CA VAL A 249 15.68 2.16 -22.93
C VAL A 249 15.65 0.91 -23.82
N ASN A 250 16.17 0.98 -25.05
CA ASN A 250 16.33 -0.17 -25.93
C ASN A 250 17.29 -1.22 -25.35
N ASP A 251 18.39 -0.81 -24.71
CA ASP A 251 19.30 -1.73 -24.02
C ASP A 251 18.59 -2.49 -22.88
N LEU A 252 17.66 -1.82 -22.19
CA LEU A 252 16.85 -2.40 -21.12
C LEU A 252 15.84 -3.40 -21.68
N GLU A 253 15.13 -3.04 -22.77
CA GLU A 253 14.23 -3.95 -23.47
C GLU A 253 14.96 -5.20 -23.96
N GLU A 254 16.08 -5.05 -24.69
CA GLU A 254 16.84 -6.20 -25.21
C GLU A 254 17.28 -7.16 -24.11
N ALA A 255 17.78 -6.61 -22.99
CA ALA A 255 18.16 -7.38 -21.82
C ALA A 255 16.95 -8.13 -21.21
N ILE A 256 15.85 -7.41 -20.95
CA ILE A 256 14.63 -7.95 -20.31
C ILE A 256 13.99 -9.04 -21.18
N ILE A 257 13.91 -8.82 -22.49
CA ILE A 257 13.34 -9.77 -23.44
C ILE A 257 14.22 -11.01 -23.59
N LYS A 258 15.55 -10.94 -23.40
CA LYS A 258 16.45 -12.10 -23.50
C LYS A 258 16.07 -13.26 -22.58
N TYR A 259 15.63 -12.96 -21.34
CA TYR A 259 15.14 -13.93 -20.36
C TYR A 259 13.61 -13.92 -20.19
N ASN A 260 12.90 -13.20 -21.06
CA ASN A 260 11.44 -13.23 -21.22
C ASN A 260 11.01 -13.41 -22.70
N PRO A 261 11.61 -14.31 -23.50
CA PRO A 261 11.47 -14.31 -24.97
C PRO A 261 10.03 -14.53 -25.48
N LYS A 262 9.16 -15.14 -24.65
CA LYS A 262 7.71 -15.28 -24.94
C LYS A 262 7.01 -13.94 -25.19
N TYR A 263 7.51 -12.86 -24.59
CA TYR A 263 6.85 -11.54 -24.56
C TYR A 263 7.48 -10.52 -25.52
N LYS A 264 8.40 -10.95 -26.40
CA LYS A 264 8.94 -10.10 -27.47
C LYS A 264 7.78 -9.61 -28.36
N GLY A 265 7.65 -8.30 -28.53
CA GLY A 265 6.54 -7.69 -29.28
C GLY A 265 5.17 -7.74 -28.58
N GLN A 266 5.13 -8.08 -27.28
CA GLN A 266 3.91 -8.03 -26.44
C GLN A 266 4.04 -7.05 -25.27
N TRP A 267 5.27 -6.83 -24.77
CA TRP A 267 5.56 -5.76 -23.82
C TRP A 267 6.07 -4.55 -24.58
N SER A 268 5.50 -3.38 -24.26
CA SER A 268 5.99 -2.09 -24.74
C SER A 268 6.81 -1.39 -23.65
N PHE A 269 7.76 -0.57 -24.08
CA PHE A 269 8.59 0.28 -23.23
C PHE A 269 8.40 1.79 -23.56
N ASP A 270 7.35 2.12 -24.33
CA ASP A 270 7.07 3.48 -24.82
C ASP A 270 6.94 4.54 -23.71
N ALA A 271 6.40 4.21 -22.54
CA ALA A 271 6.27 5.15 -21.43
C ALA A 271 7.63 5.45 -20.79
N LEU A 272 8.52 4.46 -20.73
CA LEU A 272 9.89 4.64 -20.24
C LEU A 272 10.76 5.41 -21.26
N SER A 273 10.62 5.11 -22.56
CA SER A 273 11.26 5.88 -23.63
C SER A 273 10.77 7.33 -23.69
N SER A 274 9.47 7.55 -23.52
CA SER A 274 8.86 8.89 -23.49
C SER A 274 9.36 9.70 -22.29
N LEU A 275 9.47 9.09 -21.09
CA LEU A 275 10.06 9.76 -19.93
C LEU A 275 11.48 10.25 -20.21
N VAL A 276 12.35 9.37 -20.74
CA VAL A 276 13.74 9.72 -21.11
C VAL A 276 13.79 10.79 -22.20
N THR A 277 12.72 10.97 -22.98
CA THR A 277 12.63 11.99 -24.05
C THR A 277 12.12 13.34 -23.54
N VAL A 278 11.23 13.38 -22.53
CA VAL A 278 10.65 14.63 -22.01
C VAL A 278 11.43 15.27 -20.85
N VAL A 279 12.38 14.56 -20.24
CA VAL A 279 13.28 15.14 -19.22
C VAL A 279 14.43 15.90 -19.92
N PRO A 280 14.67 17.20 -19.61
CA PRO A 280 15.76 18.00 -20.18
C PRO A 280 17.11 17.29 -20.03
N LYS A 281 17.98 17.37 -21.05
CA LYS A 281 19.22 16.56 -21.14
C LYS A 281 20.18 16.81 -19.98
N GLU A 282 20.21 18.05 -19.53
CA GLU A 282 20.92 18.60 -18.38
C GLU A 282 20.47 17.94 -17.04
N ASP A 283 19.18 17.65 -16.89
CA ASP A 283 18.59 17.00 -15.71
C ASP A 283 18.49 15.47 -15.83
N ASN A 284 18.75 14.92 -17.02
CA ASN A 284 18.40 13.54 -17.36
C ASN A 284 19.43 12.51 -16.85
N TYR A 285 19.36 12.21 -15.55
CA TYR A 285 20.19 11.20 -14.88
C TYR A 285 19.76 9.74 -15.17
N LEU A 286 18.69 9.52 -15.95
CA LEU A 286 18.10 8.20 -16.16
C LEU A 286 19.03 7.22 -16.91
N PRO A 287 19.73 7.60 -17.99
CA PRO A 287 20.67 6.71 -18.68
C PRO A 287 21.81 6.24 -17.78
N GLN A 288 22.29 7.09 -16.86
CA GLN A 288 23.34 6.78 -15.88
C GLN A 288 22.78 5.97 -14.69
N LEU A 289 21.48 6.04 -14.42
CA LEU A 289 20.82 5.30 -13.35
C LEU A 289 20.58 3.83 -13.73
N PHE A 290 20.13 3.53 -14.95
CA PHE A 290 19.76 2.16 -15.31
C PHE A 290 20.90 1.12 -15.13
N PRO A 291 22.17 1.39 -15.49
CA PRO A 291 23.30 0.51 -15.16
C PRO A 291 23.44 0.25 -13.66
N LYS A 292 23.18 1.25 -12.81
CA LYS A 292 23.26 1.13 -11.35
C LYS A 292 22.11 0.31 -10.78
N ILE A 293 20.89 0.43 -11.32
CA ILE A 293 19.78 -0.46 -10.96
C ILE A 293 20.12 -1.91 -11.37
N ALA A 294 20.78 -2.13 -12.51
CA ALA A 294 21.23 -3.46 -12.91
C ALA A 294 22.30 -4.03 -11.96
N ALA A 295 23.25 -3.19 -11.51
CA ALA A 295 24.23 -3.54 -10.49
C ALA A 295 23.57 -3.89 -9.14
N LEU A 296 22.57 -3.13 -8.71
CA LEU A 296 21.78 -3.41 -7.51
C LEU A 296 20.99 -4.73 -7.65
N ALA A 297 20.38 -5.01 -8.80
CA ALA A 297 19.64 -6.25 -9.05
C ALA A 297 20.56 -7.49 -8.99
N LEU A 298 21.81 -7.39 -9.46
CA LEU A 298 22.80 -8.48 -9.40
C LEU A 298 23.20 -8.88 -7.97
N ARG A 299 23.05 -7.99 -6.97
CA ARG A 299 23.36 -8.27 -5.56
C ARG A 299 22.38 -9.26 -4.90
N LEU A 300 21.31 -9.66 -5.58
CA LEU A 300 20.23 -10.50 -5.03
C LEU A 300 20.71 -11.77 -4.30
N PRO A 301 21.63 -12.60 -4.83
CA PRO A 301 22.05 -13.83 -4.15
C PRO A 301 22.88 -13.58 -2.88
N VAL A 302 23.42 -12.37 -2.72
CA VAL A 302 24.24 -11.97 -1.55
C VAL A 302 23.36 -11.28 -0.50
N LEU A 303 22.39 -10.48 -0.93
CA LEU A 303 21.49 -9.72 -0.05
C LEU A 303 20.29 -10.53 0.45
N VAL A 304 19.76 -11.47 -0.35
CA VAL A 304 18.54 -12.24 -0.03
C VAL A 304 18.84 -13.73 -0.07
N LYS A 305 19.67 -14.18 0.88
CA LYS A 305 20.11 -15.58 1.01
C LYS A 305 19.04 -16.50 1.61
N LYS A 306 18.21 -15.97 2.52
CA LYS A 306 17.09 -16.67 3.17
C LYS A 306 15.83 -16.52 2.32
N ALA A 307 15.15 -17.65 2.04
CA ALA A 307 13.92 -17.65 1.26
C ALA A 307 12.80 -16.84 1.94
N ILE A 308 12.07 -16.06 1.15
CA ILE A 308 10.94 -15.23 1.60
C ILE A 308 9.66 -16.10 1.55
N PRO A 309 8.95 -16.35 2.67
CA PRO A 309 7.68 -17.06 2.64
C PRO A 309 6.58 -16.18 2.03
N LEU A 310 5.51 -16.81 1.54
CA LEU A 310 4.31 -16.11 1.08
C LEU A 310 3.36 -15.88 2.26
N LEU A 311 2.87 -14.64 2.39
CA LEU A 311 1.81 -14.25 3.33
C LEU A 311 0.46 -14.73 2.78
N LYS A 312 0.24 -16.04 2.89
CA LYS A 312 -0.95 -16.76 2.40
C LYS A 312 -2.25 -16.35 3.10
N ARG A 313 -3.36 -16.60 2.43
CA ARG A 313 -4.72 -16.47 3.00
C ARG A 313 -4.89 -17.41 4.21
N GLY A 314 -5.67 -16.96 5.19
CA GLY A 314 -6.01 -17.68 6.43
C GLY A 314 -4.96 -17.56 7.54
N HIS A 315 -3.79 -17.00 7.27
CA HIS A 315 -2.62 -17.10 8.14
C HIS A 315 -2.14 -15.72 8.63
N THR A 316 -2.01 -15.55 9.94
CA THR A 316 -1.30 -14.40 10.53
C THR A 316 0.20 -14.66 10.51
N ALA A 317 0.96 -13.86 9.76
CA ALA A 317 2.41 -13.98 9.63
C ALA A 317 3.07 -12.63 9.33
N ALA A 318 4.35 -12.50 9.69
CA ALA A 318 5.16 -11.31 9.50
C ALA A 318 6.49 -11.61 8.80
N ILE A 319 6.96 -10.66 8.01
CA ILE A 319 8.26 -10.68 7.33
C ILE A 319 8.98 -9.37 7.61
N THR A 320 10.21 -9.42 8.15
CA THR A 320 11.07 -8.25 8.34
C THR A 320 12.28 -8.33 7.42
N LEU A 321 12.46 -7.30 6.60
CA LEU A 321 13.57 -7.13 5.65
C LEU A 321 14.30 -5.82 5.94
N SER A 322 15.53 -5.68 5.45
CA SER A 322 16.19 -4.38 5.38
C SER A 322 15.70 -3.55 4.19
N GLN A 323 15.75 -2.22 4.31
CA GLN A 323 15.47 -1.32 3.19
C GLN A 323 16.36 -1.63 1.96
N THR A 324 17.62 -2.03 2.20
CA THR A 324 18.56 -2.51 1.17
C THR A 324 18.10 -3.80 0.47
N GLN A 325 17.58 -4.78 1.20
CA GLN A 325 16.98 -5.99 0.61
C GLN A 325 15.76 -5.64 -0.25
N ILE A 326 14.92 -4.72 0.21
CA ILE A 326 13.74 -4.24 -0.51
C ILE A 326 14.14 -3.53 -1.82
N ALA A 327 15.16 -2.65 -1.78
CA ALA A 327 15.72 -2.00 -2.96
C ALA A 327 16.25 -3.03 -3.99
N CYS A 328 16.92 -4.09 -3.54
CA CYS A 328 17.40 -5.16 -4.42
C CYS A 328 16.26 -6.01 -5.02
N LEU A 329 15.23 -6.32 -4.22
CA LEU A 329 14.03 -7.03 -4.68
C LEU A 329 13.24 -6.20 -5.70
N LEU A 330 13.16 -4.89 -5.52
CA LEU A 330 12.51 -3.96 -6.44
C LEU A 330 13.35 -3.69 -7.70
N ALA A 331 14.69 -3.69 -7.62
CA ALA A 331 15.55 -3.65 -8.80
C ALA A 331 15.33 -4.92 -9.67
N ASN A 332 15.12 -6.08 -9.06
CA ASN A 332 14.73 -7.31 -9.75
C ASN A 332 13.29 -7.28 -10.31
N ALA A 333 12.40 -6.50 -9.72
CA ALA A 333 11.04 -6.24 -10.21
C ALA A 333 11.04 -5.29 -11.43
N PHE A 334 11.87 -4.25 -11.37
CA PHE A 334 12.15 -3.32 -12.47
C PHE A 334 12.70 -4.06 -13.69
N PHE A 335 13.70 -4.93 -13.50
CA PHE A 335 14.23 -5.79 -14.56
C PHE A 335 13.34 -7.01 -14.89
N CYS A 336 12.09 -7.04 -14.41
CA CYS A 336 11.09 -8.03 -14.79
C CYS A 336 11.57 -9.50 -14.67
N THR A 337 12.35 -9.76 -13.63
CA THR A 337 13.09 -11.02 -13.46
C THR A 337 12.25 -12.12 -12.82
N TYR A 338 11.19 -11.81 -12.07
CA TYR A 338 10.48 -12.81 -11.26
C TYR A 338 9.79 -13.87 -12.14
N PRO A 339 10.14 -15.17 -12.00
CA PRO A 339 9.54 -16.26 -12.77
C PRO A 339 8.09 -16.51 -12.33
N HIS A 340 7.27 -17.11 -13.19
CA HIS A 340 5.84 -17.39 -12.95
C HIS A 340 4.91 -16.17 -12.71
N ARG A 341 5.43 -14.94 -12.53
CA ARG A 341 4.65 -13.72 -12.23
C ARG A 341 4.11 -12.94 -13.45
N ASN A 342 4.28 -13.48 -14.65
CA ASN A 342 3.93 -12.83 -15.92
C ASN A 342 2.69 -13.46 -16.62
N ALA A 343 1.92 -14.28 -15.91
CA ALA A 343 0.72 -14.93 -16.44
C ALA A 343 -0.49 -14.61 -15.55
N SER A 344 -1.54 -14.05 -16.15
CA SER A 344 -2.75 -13.55 -15.47
C SER A 344 -3.96 -14.49 -15.55
N GLY A 345 -3.83 -15.65 -16.22
CA GLY A 345 -4.93 -16.61 -16.34
C GLY A 345 -5.18 -17.39 -15.04
N PRO A 346 -6.42 -17.85 -14.76
CA PRO A 346 -6.76 -18.57 -13.51
C PRO A 346 -5.99 -19.85 -13.24
N LYS A 347 -5.32 -20.42 -14.26
CA LYS A 347 -4.43 -21.60 -14.13
C LYS A 347 -2.96 -21.24 -13.80
N ALA A 348 -2.64 -19.96 -13.59
CA ALA A 348 -1.31 -19.53 -13.18
C ALA A 348 -1.08 -19.80 -11.69
N GLU A 349 0.13 -20.22 -11.33
CA GLU A 349 0.52 -20.51 -9.95
C GLU A 349 0.26 -19.33 -9.00
N TYR A 350 0.64 -18.12 -9.42
CA TYR A 350 0.48 -16.89 -8.66
C TYR A 350 -0.80 -16.11 -9.00
N HIS A 351 -1.87 -16.78 -9.48
CA HIS A 351 -3.10 -16.08 -9.89
C HIS A 351 -3.79 -15.30 -8.76
N ASN A 352 -3.57 -15.65 -7.48
CA ASN A 352 -4.06 -14.93 -6.30
C ASN A 352 -3.07 -13.90 -5.72
N TYR A 353 -2.00 -13.57 -6.44
CA TYR A 353 -1.00 -12.57 -6.01
C TYR A 353 -0.98 -11.39 -6.98
N PRO A 354 -0.73 -10.15 -6.52
CA PRO A 354 -0.61 -9.00 -7.42
C PRO A 354 0.56 -9.15 -8.41
N SER A 355 0.55 -8.35 -9.48
CA SER A 355 1.71 -8.24 -10.38
C SER A 355 2.90 -7.60 -9.65
N ILE A 356 4.11 -8.12 -9.85
CA ILE A 356 5.34 -7.55 -9.27
C ILE A 356 6.33 -7.03 -10.32
N ASN A 357 6.43 -7.66 -11.50
CA ASN A 357 7.30 -7.19 -12.57
C ASN A 357 6.75 -5.89 -13.20
N PHE A 358 7.62 -4.91 -13.48
CA PHE A 358 7.22 -3.54 -13.83
C PHE A 358 6.75 -3.35 -15.30
N THR A 359 6.54 -4.43 -16.05
CA THR A 359 6.22 -4.40 -17.50
C THR A 359 5.04 -3.49 -17.86
N SER A 360 4.00 -3.47 -17.03
CA SER A 360 2.79 -2.66 -17.25
C SER A 360 2.97 -1.17 -16.92
N LEU A 361 4.07 -0.79 -16.26
CA LEU A 361 4.45 0.59 -15.97
C LEU A 361 5.32 1.18 -17.11
N PHE A 362 6.06 0.34 -17.83
CA PHE A 362 6.95 0.77 -18.91
C PHE A 362 6.26 1.03 -20.26
N GLY A 363 5.13 0.38 -20.53
CA GLY A 363 4.34 0.60 -21.74
C GLY A 363 3.11 1.49 -21.52
N ASN A 364 2.44 1.88 -22.60
CA ASN A 364 1.22 2.68 -22.65
C ASN A 364 1.35 4.00 -21.86
N TRP A 365 2.08 4.97 -22.43
CA TRP A 365 2.32 6.31 -21.88
C TRP A 365 1.05 7.05 -21.47
N SER A 366 1.15 7.78 -20.36
CA SER A 366 0.17 8.76 -19.90
C SER A 366 0.81 9.69 -18.87
N SER A 367 0.19 10.83 -18.56
CA SER A 367 0.67 11.75 -17.51
C SER A 367 0.86 11.02 -16.17
N ARG A 368 -0.11 10.16 -15.79
CA ARG A 368 -0.01 9.29 -14.61
C ARG A 368 1.28 8.45 -14.59
N LYS A 369 1.71 7.89 -15.73
CA LYS A 369 2.94 7.08 -15.79
C LYS A 369 4.22 7.90 -15.81
N LYS A 370 4.22 9.07 -16.45
CA LYS A 370 5.30 10.07 -16.35
C LYS A 370 5.66 10.33 -14.88
N GLU A 371 4.66 10.68 -14.08
CA GLU A 371 4.83 11.10 -12.69
C GLU A 371 5.18 9.93 -11.76
N LYS A 372 4.53 8.77 -11.93
CA LYS A 372 4.93 7.52 -11.26
C LYS A 372 6.39 7.18 -11.50
N LEU A 373 6.84 7.27 -12.75
CA LEU A 373 8.23 6.94 -13.09
C LEU A 373 9.20 7.98 -12.53
N ARG A 374 8.89 9.29 -12.52
CA ARG A 374 9.72 10.32 -11.84
C ARG A 374 10.00 9.91 -10.38
N ALA A 375 8.96 9.56 -9.62
CA ALA A 375 9.10 9.18 -8.21
C ALA A 375 9.87 7.86 -8.01
N ILE A 376 9.56 6.83 -8.82
CA ILE A 376 10.20 5.50 -8.72
C ILE A 376 11.69 5.56 -9.14
N MET A 377 12.03 6.37 -10.14
CA MET A 377 13.44 6.60 -10.52
C MET A 377 14.18 7.39 -9.45
N HIS A 378 13.54 8.38 -8.83
CA HIS A 378 14.13 9.11 -7.70
C HIS A 378 14.39 8.20 -6.49
N TYR A 379 13.47 7.27 -6.16
CA TYR A 379 13.69 6.24 -5.15
C TYR A 379 14.95 5.41 -5.46
N PHE A 380 15.07 4.86 -6.67
CA PHE A 380 16.25 4.08 -7.05
C PHE A 380 17.54 4.90 -6.99
N GLN A 381 17.54 6.14 -7.51
CA GLN A 381 18.68 7.05 -7.42
C GLN A 381 19.09 7.30 -5.96
N THR A 382 18.13 7.51 -5.06
CA THR A 382 18.38 7.78 -3.63
C THR A 382 18.95 6.57 -2.90
N VAL A 383 18.34 5.38 -3.01
CA VAL A 383 18.82 4.16 -2.30
C VAL A 383 20.11 3.58 -2.89
N ILE A 384 20.47 3.95 -4.11
CA ILE A 384 21.76 3.60 -4.74
C ILE A 384 22.86 4.59 -4.32
N ALA A 385 22.54 5.88 -4.19
CA ALA A 385 23.50 6.89 -3.72
C ALA A 385 23.77 6.77 -2.21
N ASN A 386 22.74 6.46 -1.42
CA ASN A 386 22.81 6.33 0.03
C ASN A 386 22.13 5.02 0.47
N GLU A 387 22.92 3.97 0.72
CA GLU A 387 22.41 2.64 1.04
C GLU A 387 21.63 2.64 2.38
N PRO A 388 20.31 2.33 2.37
CA PRO A 388 19.46 2.54 3.54
C PRO A 388 19.58 1.40 4.57
N LYS A 389 19.94 1.78 5.80
CA LYS A 389 20.29 0.87 6.91
C LYS A 389 19.12 0.45 7.82
N GLY A 390 17.90 0.87 7.51
CA GLY A 390 16.72 0.53 8.30
C GLY A 390 16.11 -0.83 7.98
N LEU A 391 15.14 -1.23 8.80
CA LEU A 391 14.26 -2.38 8.55
C LEU A 391 12.83 -1.94 8.22
N VAL A 392 12.09 -2.79 7.51
CA VAL A 392 10.65 -2.68 7.29
C VAL A 392 10.01 -4.03 7.61
N THR A 393 8.86 -4.00 8.29
CA THR A 393 8.08 -5.20 8.65
C THR A 393 6.73 -5.20 7.95
N PHE A 394 6.40 -6.31 7.28
CA PHE A 394 5.12 -6.56 6.62
C PHE A 394 4.41 -7.68 7.40
N GLN A 395 3.31 -7.37 8.07
CA GLN A 395 2.52 -8.29 8.89
C GLN A 395 1.13 -8.47 8.29
N LYS A 396 0.87 -9.64 7.68
CA LYS A 396 -0.51 -10.03 7.36
C LYS A 396 -1.18 -10.49 8.64
N ARG A 397 -2.35 -9.92 8.95
CA ARG A 397 -3.19 -10.31 10.09
C ARG A 397 -4.45 -10.99 9.55
N CYS A 398 -4.91 -11.99 10.28
CA CYS A 398 -6.13 -12.75 10.04
C CYS A 398 -6.88 -12.84 11.38
N LEU A 399 -8.12 -12.34 11.45
CA LEU A 399 -8.96 -12.52 12.63
C LEU A 399 -9.46 -13.97 12.69
N ARG A 400 -9.29 -14.61 13.86
CA ARG A 400 -9.88 -15.91 14.20
C ARG A 400 -11.35 -15.74 14.58
N ASP A 401 -12.13 -16.81 14.56
CA ASP A 401 -13.55 -16.77 14.93
C ASP A 401 -13.78 -16.31 16.37
N THR A 402 -12.87 -16.67 17.28
CA THR A 402 -12.85 -16.20 18.68
C THR A 402 -12.52 -14.71 18.85
N ASP A 403 -12.02 -14.05 17.81
CA ASP A 403 -11.65 -12.63 17.80
C ASP A 403 -12.72 -11.74 17.15
N LEU A 404 -13.79 -12.34 16.61
CA LEU A 404 -14.87 -11.63 15.91
C LEU A 404 -15.74 -10.81 16.89
N PRO A 405 -15.99 -9.52 16.60
CA PRO A 405 -16.79 -8.66 17.47
C PRO A 405 -18.29 -8.94 17.33
N LYS A 406 -19.00 -8.99 18.46
CA LYS A 406 -20.46 -9.19 18.51
C LYS A 406 -21.19 -7.84 18.47
N TRP A 407 -21.21 -7.19 17.31
CA TRP A 407 -21.67 -5.80 17.11
C TRP A 407 -22.97 -5.45 17.85
N GLY A 408 -24.05 -6.21 17.62
CA GLY A 408 -25.38 -6.04 18.26
C GLY A 408 -25.46 -6.38 19.76
N SER A 409 -24.32 -6.48 20.45
CA SER A 409 -24.18 -6.62 21.92
C SER A 409 -22.98 -5.83 22.47
N SER A 410 -22.37 -4.95 21.66
CA SER A 410 -21.18 -4.19 22.03
C SER A 410 -21.55 -2.92 22.80
N ASN A 411 -21.23 -2.93 24.10
CA ASN A 411 -21.41 -1.80 25.02
C ASN A 411 -20.36 -0.69 24.84
N ASP A 412 -19.55 -0.76 23.79
CA ASP A 412 -18.47 0.18 23.53
C ASP A 412 -19.02 1.52 23.06
N LYS A 413 -18.67 2.60 23.76
CA LYS A 413 -19.03 3.98 23.38
C LYS A 413 -18.07 4.54 22.32
N MET A 414 -18.51 5.60 21.63
CA MET A 414 -17.71 6.26 20.58
C MET A 414 -16.31 6.67 21.09
N PRO A 415 -15.26 6.56 20.26
CA PRO A 415 -13.89 6.89 20.65
C PRO A 415 -13.64 8.41 20.54
N ARG A 416 -12.44 8.89 20.88
CA ARG A 416 -12.01 10.24 20.49
C ARG A 416 -12.07 10.38 18.97
N LEU A 417 -12.79 11.37 18.47
CA LEU A 417 -12.83 11.73 17.05
C LEU A 417 -12.21 13.12 16.84
N HIS A 418 -11.27 13.21 15.91
CA HIS A 418 -10.87 14.43 15.23
C HIS A 418 -11.41 14.40 13.80
N VAL A 419 -11.94 15.52 13.28
CA VAL A 419 -12.43 15.62 11.90
C VAL A 419 -11.93 16.90 11.27
N THR A 420 -11.29 16.80 10.10
CA THR A 420 -10.79 17.92 9.31
C THR A 420 -11.07 17.72 7.82
N SER A 421 -11.32 18.82 7.12
CA SER A 421 -11.41 18.91 5.66
C SER A 421 -10.05 19.07 4.98
N HIS A 422 -9.06 19.61 5.71
CA HIS A 422 -7.73 19.95 5.22
C HIS A 422 -6.68 19.00 5.81
N GLY A 423 -5.57 18.82 5.10
CA GLY A 423 -4.49 17.89 5.45
C GLY A 423 -4.69 16.47 4.89
N THR A 424 -3.68 15.62 5.05
CA THR A 424 -3.64 14.26 4.51
C THR A 424 -3.24 13.21 5.54
N ILE A 425 -3.53 11.94 5.23
CA ILE A 425 -3.29 10.81 6.14
C ILE A 425 -1.79 10.60 6.36
N GLU A 426 -0.97 10.74 5.32
CA GLU A 426 0.47 10.54 5.39
C GLU A 426 1.23 11.70 6.05
N THR A 427 0.69 12.93 5.96
CA THR A 427 1.29 14.15 6.53
C THR A 427 0.80 14.41 7.96
N GLU A 428 -0.43 14.90 8.14
CA GLU A 428 -1.02 15.21 9.45
C GLU A 428 -1.27 13.97 10.31
N GLY A 429 -1.52 12.81 9.70
CA GLY A 429 -1.56 11.51 10.38
C GLY A 429 -0.18 10.95 10.77
N THR A 430 0.87 11.78 10.82
CA THR A 430 2.23 11.38 11.19
C THR A 430 2.28 10.70 12.57
N GLY A 431 2.87 9.50 12.62
CA GLY A 431 2.99 8.71 13.84
C GLY A 431 1.68 8.06 14.33
N MET A 432 0.57 8.25 13.62
CA MET A 432 -0.67 7.49 13.80
C MET A 432 -0.63 6.17 13.01
N LEU A 433 -1.67 5.35 13.13
CA LEU A 433 -1.91 4.26 12.17
C LEU A 433 -2.57 4.83 10.91
N GLN A 434 -1.79 4.97 9.85
CA GLN A 434 -2.20 5.53 8.57
C GLN A 434 -2.97 4.47 7.76
N VAL A 435 -4.19 4.77 7.32
CA VAL A 435 -5.01 3.83 6.55
C VAL A 435 -4.72 3.95 5.06
N ASP A 436 -4.39 2.82 4.44
CA ASP A 436 -4.30 2.61 3.01
C ASP A 436 -5.65 2.07 2.50
N PHE A 437 -6.29 2.80 1.58
CA PHE A 437 -7.61 2.51 1.01
C PHE A 437 -7.48 1.43 -0.08
N ALA A 438 -6.98 0.28 0.35
CA ALA A 438 -6.35 -0.69 -0.52
C ALA A 438 -7.30 -1.40 -1.49
N SER A 439 -6.73 -1.98 -2.53
CA SER A 439 -7.29 -3.12 -3.21
C SER A 439 -7.05 -4.38 -2.39
N SER A 440 -7.96 -5.36 -2.48
CA SER A 440 -7.68 -6.71 -1.97
C SER A 440 -6.43 -7.33 -2.63
N TRP A 441 -5.99 -6.76 -3.76
CA TRP A 441 -4.72 -7.00 -4.44
C TRP A 441 -3.72 -5.86 -4.15
N ILE A 442 -3.26 -5.77 -2.90
CA ILE A 442 -2.31 -4.79 -2.32
C ILE A 442 -1.47 -3.97 -3.33
N GLY A 443 -1.51 -2.64 -3.22
CA GLY A 443 -0.90 -1.70 -4.14
C GLY A 443 -1.66 -1.56 -5.47
N GLY A 444 -2.89 -2.07 -5.55
CA GLY A 444 -3.84 -1.92 -6.67
C GLY A 444 -3.22 -1.92 -8.07
N GLY A 445 -3.43 -0.80 -8.77
CA GLY A 445 -2.92 -0.48 -10.09
C GLY A 445 -1.58 0.27 -10.09
N VAL A 446 -0.75 0.17 -9.05
CA VAL A 446 0.49 0.99 -8.93
C VAL A 446 1.45 0.75 -10.10
N LEU A 447 1.60 -0.50 -10.55
CA LEU A 447 2.37 -0.87 -11.74
C LEU A 447 1.58 -0.73 -13.06
N GLY A 448 0.47 0.01 -13.05
CA GLY A 448 -0.45 0.21 -14.19
C GLY A 448 -1.01 1.63 -14.24
N SER A 449 -2.32 1.76 -14.46
CA SER A 449 -3.03 3.05 -14.68
C SER A 449 -3.65 3.69 -13.43
N GLY A 450 -3.85 2.94 -12.33
CA GLY A 450 -4.43 3.48 -11.09
C GLY A 450 -3.50 4.51 -10.44
N LEU A 451 -4.05 5.64 -9.98
CA LEU A 451 -3.30 6.71 -9.31
C LEU A 451 -4.19 7.43 -8.27
N VAL A 452 -4.94 6.65 -7.49
CA VAL A 452 -5.69 7.12 -6.32
C VAL A 452 -4.89 6.84 -5.04
N GLN A 453 -5.50 6.97 -3.85
CA GLN A 453 -4.78 7.02 -2.57
C GLN A 453 -3.80 5.84 -2.33
N GLU A 454 -4.21 4.59 -2.58
CA GLU A 454 -3.32 3.41 -2.48
C GLU A 454 -2.09 3.54 -3.41
N GLU A 455 -2.30 3.85 -4.69
CA GLU A 455 -1.20 3.94 -5.64
C GLU A 455 -0.30 5.16 -5.41
N ILE A 456 -0.87 6.29 -4.99
CA ILE A 456 -0.11 7.49 -4.60
C ILE A 456 0.81 7.13 -3.43
N LEU A 457 0.26 6.53 -2.37
CA LEU A 457 1.00 6.12 -1.18
C LEU A 457 2.16 5.15 -1.53
N PHE A 458 1.91 4.18 -2.41
CA PHE A 458 2.94 3.26 -2.91
C PHE A 458 3.95 3.90 -3.88
N VAL A 459 3.64 5.05 -4.49
CA VAL A 459 4.55 5.81 -5.37
C VAL A 459 5.45 6.74 -4.57
N ILE A 460 4.94 7.35 -3.49
CA ILE A 460 5.75 8.17 -2.58
C ILE A 460 6.52 7.35 -1.54
N ASN A 461 6.07 6.12 -1.23
CA ASN A 461 6.79 5.12 -0.43
C ASN A 461 7.05 3.83 -1.24
N PRO A 462 7.95 3.79 -2.26
CA PRO A 462 8.12 2.62 -3.14
C PRO A 462 8.48 1.30 -2.46
N GLU A 463 9.00 1.34 -1.23
CA GLU A 463 9.23 0.14 -0.41
C GLU A 463 7.96 -0.68 -0.18
N LEU A 464 6.77 -0.05 -0.20
CA LEU A 464 5.48 -0.73 -0.09
C LEU A 464 5.22 -1.69 -1.27
N ILE A 465 5.73 -1.38 -2.47
CA ILE A 465 5.54 -2.17 -3.70
C ILE A 465 6.04 -3.61 -3.52
N VAL A 466 7.05 -3.84 -2.68
CA VAL A 466 7.61 -5.19 -2.45
C VAL A 466 6.61 -6.15 -1.80
N SER A 467 5.60 -5.65 -1.09
CA SER A 467 4.52 -6.47 -0.52
C SER A 467 3.80 -7.32 -1.57
N ARG A 468 3.71 -6.83 -2.82
CA ARG A 468 3.13 -7.52 -3.98
C ARG A 468 3.91 -8.78 -4.36
N LEU A 469 5.19 -8.88 -3.96
CA LEU A 469 6.00 -10.07 -4.21
C LEU A 469 5.51 -11.28 -3.40
N PHE A 470 5.06 -11.08 -2.16
CA PHE A 470 4.79 -12.17 -1.21
C PHE A 470 3.38 -12.17 -0.59
N THR A 471 2.57 -11.13 -0.75
CA THR A 471 1.23 -11.07 -0.12
C THR A 471 0.17 -11.68 -1.04
N GLU A 472 -0.53 -12.72 -0.56
CA GLU A 472 -1.72 -13.25 -1.23
C GLU A 472 -2.90 -12.32 -0.99
N LYS A 473 -3.77 -12.19 -2.01
CA LYS A 473 -5.01 -11.41 -1.98
C LYS A 473 -5.72 -11.52 -0.62
N LEU A 474 -6.08 -10.37 -0.05
CA LEU A 474 -6.78 -10.31 1.24
C LEU A 474 -8.17 -10.95 1.15
N ALA A 475 -8.53 -11.69 2.21
CA ALA A 475 -9.89 -12.09 2.54
C ALA A 475 -10.56 -11.05 3.46
N ASP A 476 -11.86 -11.19 3.68
CA ASP A 476 -12.67 -10.18 4.39
C ASP A 476 -12.29 -10.02 5.88
N ASN A 477 -11.72 -11.05 6.50
CA ASN A 477 -11.19 -11.05 7.87
C ASN A 477 -9.68 -10.78 7.96
N GLU A 478 -9.05 -10.26 6.89
CA GLU A 478 -7.61 -10.02 6.79
C GLU A 478 -7.23 -8.56 6.53
N CYS A 479 -6.03 -8.16 6.97
CA CYS A 479 -5.38 -6.89 6.62
C CYS A 479 -3.86 -7.08 6.47
N LEU A 480 -3.17 -6.11 5.86
CA LEU A 480 -1.71 -6.05 5.84
C LEU A 480 -1.24 -4.78 6.58
N VAL A 481 -0.55 -4.95 7.70
CA VAL A 481 0.08 -3.86 8.45
C VAL A 481 1.56 -3.78 8.05
N ILE A 482 2.01 -2.59 7.68
CA ILE A 482 3.39 -2.31 7.26
C ILE A 482 3.99 -1.30 8.25
N THR A 483 5.21 -1.53 8.72
CA THR A 483 5.88 -0.66 9.70
C THR A 483 7.33 -0.44 9.30
N GLY A 484 7.74 0.82 9.18
CA GLY A 484 9.12 1.20 8.88
C GLY A 484 9.40 1.74 7.48
N SER A 485 8.42 1.77 6.58
CA SER A 485 8.61 2.26 5.21
C SER A 485 8.93 3.75 5.17
N GLN A 486 9.86 4.11 4.30
CA GLN A 486 10.31 5.49 4.09
C GLN A 486 9.53 6.19 2.97
N GLN A 487 9.23 7.48 3.16
CA GLN A 487 8.77 8.36 2.10
C GLN A 487 9.98 8.97 1.38
N PHE A 488 9.96 8.92 0.05
CA PHE A 488 11.05 9.38 -0.82
C PHE A 488 10.64 10.54 -1.73
N SER A 489 9.36 10.83 -1.87
CA SER A 489 8.87 11.85 -2.80
C SER A 489 7.78 12.72 -2.21
N SER A 490 7.83 13.98 -2.59
CA SER A 490 6.80 14.99 -2.34
C SER A 490 5.92 15.07 -3.60
N TYR A 491 4.63 15.34 -3.42
CA TYR A 491 3.66 15.33 -4.52
C TYR A 491 2.58 16.42 -4.36
N SER A 492 1.83 16.66 -5.41
CA SER A 492 0.60 17.45 -5.40
C SER A 492 -0.49 16.76 -6.24
N GLY A 493 -1.75 17.18 -6.09
CA GLY A 493 -2.88 16.68 -6.88
C GLY A 493 -3.27 15.21 -6.62
N PHE A 494 -4.19 14.69 -7.44
CA PHE A 494 -4.80 13.37 -7.25
C PHE A 494 -5.32 12.81 -8.58
N GLY A 495 -5.20 11.49 -8.81
CA GLY A 495 -5.71 10.88 -10.04
C GLY A 495 -4.94 11.36 -11.28
N ASP A 496 -5.60 12.15 -12.14
CA ASP A 496 -5.00 12.74 -13.34
C ASP A 496 -4.26 14.05 -13.09
N SER A 497 -4.52 14.74 -11.97
CA SER A 497 -3.79 15.94 -11.56
C SER A 497 -2.58 15.66 -10.67
N PHE A 498 -2.26 14.38 -10.39
CA PHE A 498 -1.08 14.02 -9.60
C PHE A 498 0.21 14.48 -10.29
N GLU A 499 1.05 15.21 -9.57
CA GLU A 499 2.41 15.59 -9.99
C GLU A 499 3.46 15.23 -8.92
N TRP A 500 4.61 14.72 -9.37
CA TRP A 500 5.81 14.58 -8.55
C TRP A 500 6.48 15.95 -8.37
N MET A 501 6.41 16.48 -7.15
CA MET A 501 6.93 17.81 -6.80
C MET A 501 8.41 17.80 -6.44
N GLY A 502 9.00 16.63 -6.18
CA GLY A 502 10.43 16.49 -5.91
C GLY A 502 10.77 15.41 -4.87
N PRO A 503 12.02 15.41 -4.37
CA PRO A 503 12.43 14.59 -3.23
C PRO A 503 11.60 14.84 -1.97
N HIS A 504 11.71 13.94 -0.99
CA HIS A 504 11.21 14.13 0.37
C HIS A 504 12.30 13.83 1.39
N GLU A 505 12.49 14.73 2.36
CA GLU A 505 13.37 14.49 3.49
C GLU A 505 12.62 13.74 4.59
N GLU A 506 12.92 12.45 4.73
CA GLU A 506 12.37 11.64 5.82
C GLU A 506 12.93 12.10 7.18
N ARG A 507 12.03 12.54 8.07
CA ARG A 507 12.36 13.11 9.40
C ARG A 507 11.86 12.26 10.56
N LEU A 508 11.20 11.13 10.30
CA LEU A 508 10.75 10.22 11.35
C LEU A 508 11.92 9.55 12.09
N GLY A 509 11.85 9.59 13.42
CA GLY A 509 12.69 8.75 14.28
C GLY A 509 12.42 7.26 14.05
N ARG A 510 13.37 6.42 14.46
CA ARG A 510 13.28 4.96 14.35
C ARG A 510 12.89 4.30 15.68
N ASP A 511 12.35 3.09 15.63
CA ASP A 511 12.13 2.21 16.78
C ASP A 511 13.38 1.34 17.06
N GLU A 512 13.35 0.51 18.11
CA GLU A 512 14.49 -0.33 18.50
C GLU A 512 14.80 -1.45 17.49
N TRP A 513 13.94 -1.69 16.50
CA TRP A 513 14.21 -2.57 15.36
C TRP A 513 14.72 -1.78 14.14
N GLY A 514 15.11 -0.51 14.31
CA GLY A 514 15.62 0.33 13.23
C GLY A 514 14.58 0.69 12.16
N ARG A 515 13.29 0.52 12.46
CA ARG A 515 12.17 0.82 11.55
C ARG A 515 11.73 2.26 11.78
N LEU A 516 11.42 3.03 10.72
CA LEU A 516 10.82 4.36 10.90
C LEU A 516 9.49 4.26 11.66
N LYS A 517 9.16 5.25 12.48
CA LYS A 517 7.91 5.32 13.24
C LYS A 517 6.68 5.70 12.38
N ARG A 518 6.60 5.14 11.16
CA ARG A 518 5.43 5.11 10.28
C ARG A 518 4.79 3.72 10.34
N GLN A 519 3.48 3.66 10.59
CA GLN A 519 2.69 2.42 10.53
C GLN A 519 1.51 2.63 9.59
N ILE A 520 1.44 1.82 8.53
CA ILE A 520 0.38 1.81 7.52
C ILE A 520 -0.45 0.53 7.68
N VAL A 521 -1.77 0.59 7.43
CA VAL A 521 -2.60 -0.61 7.28
C VAL A 521 -3.42 -0.57 5.99
N ALA A 522 -3.21 -1.58 5.15
CA ALA A 522 -4.01 -1.85 3.98
C ALA A 522 -5.29 -2.61 4.38
N ILE A 523 -6.43 -1.97 4.16
CA ILE A 523 -7.77 -2.59 4.25
C ILE A 523 -8.57 -2.30 2.98
N ASP A 524 -9.02 -3.35 2.31
CA ASP A 524 -9.83 -3.24 1.10
C ASP A 524 -11.32 -3.08 1.40
N ALA A 525 -11.94 -2.02 0.87
CA ALA A 525 -13.40 -1.87 0.88
C ALA A 525 -14.06 -2.71 -0.23
N LEU A 526 -15.37 -2.93 -0.13
CA LEU A 526 -16.16 -3.46 -1.23
C LEU A 526 -16.33 -2.41 -2.33
N ASN A 527 -16.35 -2.86 -3.59
CA ASN A 527 -16.64 -2.04 -4.77
C ASN A 527 -18.10 -2.26 -5.19
N PHE A 528 -18.91 -1.21 -5.14
CA PHE A 528 -20.35 -1.28 -5.36
C PHE A 528 -20.75 -0.80 -6.75
N LYS A 529 -21.34 -1.69 -7.56
CA LYS A 529 -21.85 -1.32 -8.89
C LYS A 529 -23.02 -0.35 -8.80
N HIS A 530 -23.93 -0.57 -7.86
CA HIS A 530 -25.02 0.36 -7.55
C HIS A 530 -24.90 0.84 -6.11
N LYS A 531 -25.08 2.14 -5.86
CA LYS A 531 -24.91 2.72 -4.51
C LYS A 531 -25.85 2.15 -3.45
N ARG A 532 -26.94 1.47 -3.84
CA ARG A 532 -27.89 0.81 -2.92
C ARG A 532 -27.36 -0.54 -2.39
N ASP A 533 -26.43 -1.20 -3.09
CA ASP A 533 -25.88 -2.52 -2.76
C ASP A 533 -25.16 -2.55 -1.38
N GLN A 534 -24.77 -1.39 -0.86
CA GLN A 534 -24.12 -1.22 0.45
C GLN A 534 -25.09 -1.07 1.63
N TYR A 535 -26.38 -0.79 1.38
CA TYR A 535 -27.42 -0.67 2.41
C TYR A 535 -28.01 -2.04 2.76
N ASN A 536 -27.11 -2.97 3.09
CA ASN A 536 -27.40 -4.36 3.43
C ASN A 536 -26.51 -4.77 4.60
N MET A 537 -27.08 -5.32 5.67
CA MET A 537 -26.33 -5.64 6.87
C MET A 537 -25.23 -6.70 6.67
N ILE A 538 -25.30 -7.51 5.62
CA ILE A 538 -24.20 -8.41 5.21
C ILE A 538 -22.99 -7.59 4.74
N THR A 539 -23.20 -6.56 3.91
CA THR A 539 -22.11 -5.72 3.39
C THR A 539 -21.62 -4.74 4.45
N VAL A 540 -22.52 -4.12 5.25
CA VAL A 540 -22.15 -3.31 6.42
C VAL A 540 -21.29 -4.11 7.42
N THR A 541 -21.70 -5.32 7.78
CA THR A 541 -20.95 -6.18 8.73
C THR A 541 -19.59 -6.60 8.17
N ARG A 542 -19.49 -6.84 6.86
CA ARG A 542 -18.21 -7.12 6.18
C ARG A 542 -17.26 -5.93 6.31
N GLU A 543 -17.72 -4.73 6.02
CA GLU A 543 -16.88 -3.52 6.07
C GLU A 543 -16.49 -3.16 7.52
N LEU A 544 -17.39 -3.36 8.49
CA LEU A 544 -17.12 -3.27 9.92
C LEU A 544 -16.02 -4.26 10.36
N LEU A 545 -16.14 -5.54 9.97
CA LEU A 545 -15.16 -6.58 10.27
C LEU A 545 -13.78 -6.25 9.66
N LYS A 546 -13.77 -5.80 8.41
CA LYS A 546 -12.57 -5.39 7.68
C LYS A 546 -11.85 -4.22 8.35
N ALA A 547 -12.58 -3.15 8.67
CA ALA A 547 -12.04 -2.00 9.39
C ALA A 547 -11.48 -2.41 10.76
N TYR A 548 -12.24 -3.19 11.54
CA TYR A 548 -11.77 -3.70 12.84
C TYR A 548 -10.56 -4.63 12.72
N CYS A 549 -10.44 -5.43 11.66
CA CYS A 549 -9.23 -6.23 11.40
C CYS A 549 -7.99 -5.34 11.23
N GLY A 550 -8.12 -4.21 10.52
CA GLY A 550 -7.03 -3.23 10.41
C GLY A 550 -6.76 -2.48 11.72
N PHE A 551 -7.82 -2.10 12.44
CA PHE A 551 -7.74 -1.21 13.60
C PHE A 551 -7.39 -1.95 14.91
N LYS A 552 -7.62 -3.26 15.01
CA LYS A 552 -7.41 -4.03 16.25
C LYS A 552 -5.96 -3.91 16.74
N GLY A 553 -5.82 -3.50 18.00
CA GLY A 553 -4.54 -3.46 18.71
C GLY A 553 -4.09 -4.84 19.19
N HIS A 554 -2.78 -5.00 19.33
CA HIS A 554 -2.13 -6.14 20.00
C HIS A 554 -1.20 -5.70 21.15
N ARG A 555 -1.07 -4.39 21.39
CA ARG A 555 -0.25 -3.79 22.46
C ARG A 555 -1.11 -2.88 23.33
N GLN A 556 -0.69 -2.66 24.59
CA GLN A 556 -1.46 -1.79 25.51
C GLN A 556 -1.39 -0.30 25.15
N HIS A 557 -0.44 0.10 24.30
CA HIS A 557 -0.27 1.47 23.80
C HIS A 557 -0.07 1.45 22.28
N GLU A 558 -1.16 1.21 21.54
CA GLU A 558 -1.21 1.50 20.10
C GLU A 558 -1.48 3.00 19.87
N PRO A 559 -1.04 3.58 18.73
CA PRO A 559 -1.44 4.94 18.34
C PRO A 559 -2.93 4.97 17.96
N ASP A 560 -3.49 6.16 17.81
CA ASP A 560 -4.81 6.35 17.19
C ASP A 560 -4.71 6.14 15.65
N ILE A 561 -5.83 6.27 14.93
CA ILE A 561 -5.99 5.91 13.51
C ILE A 561 -6.17 7.17 12.67
N ALA A 562 -5.41 7.33 11.58
CA ALA A 562 -5.58 8.38 10.58
C ALA A 562 -6.22 7.80 9.30
N THR A 563 -7.42 8.24 8.95
CA THR A 563 -8.23 7.70 7.85
C THR A 563 -9.11 8.78 7.20
N GLY A 564 -9.98 8.39 6.27
CA GLY A 564 -10.95 9.28 5.63
C GLY A 564 -12.00 8.52 4.82
N ASN A 565 -12.22 8.98 3.59
CA ASN A 565 -13.22 8.50 2.61
C ASN A 565 -12.94 7.09 2.03
N TRP A 566 -12.70 6.11 2.90
CA TRP A 566 -12.34 4.72 2.59
C TRP A 566 -13.39 4.02 1.71
N GLY A 567 -12.99 3.68 0.48
CA GLY A 567 -13.88 3.03 -0.51
C GLY A 567 -14.89 3.97 -1.20
N CYS A 568 -14.92 5.27 -0.89
CA CYS A 568 -15.95 6.18 -1.40
C CYS A 568 -15.64 6.78 -2.79
N GLY A 569 -14.40 6.61 -3.28
CA GLY A 569 -13.97 7.06 -4.60
C GLY A 569 -14.31 6.02 -5.69
N ALA A 570 -13.28 5.42 -6.29
CA ALA A 570 -13.42 4.44 -7.38
C ALA A 570 -14.22 3.17 -7.03
N PHE A 571 -14.53 2.93 -5.75
CA PHE A 571 -15.33 1.81 -5.25
C PHE A 571 -16.78 2.21 -4.88
N ASN A 572 -17.17 3.48 -5.11
CA ASN A 572 -18.56 3.96 -5.09
C ASN A 572 -19.29 3.85 -3.73
N GLY A 573 -18.57 3.64 -2.63
CA GLY A 573 -19.15 3.63 -1.28
C GLY A 573 -19.69 5.01 -0.87
N ASP A 574 -20.69 5.02 0.00
CA ASP A 574 -21.20 6.25 0.62
C ASP A 574 -20.24 6.76 1.71
N LYS A 575 -20.08 8.09 1.81
CA LYS A 575 -19.14 8.72 2.75
C LYS A 575 -19.66 8.71 4.19
N GLN A 576 -20.97 8.93 4.40
CA GLN A 576 -21.55 8.95 5.75
C GLN A 576 -21.52 7.56 6.37
N LEU A 577 -21.96 6.54 5.61
CA LEU A 577 -21.93 5.14 6.03
C LEU A 577 -20.50 4.66 6.32
N LYS A 578 -19.53 4.98 5.44
CA LYS A 578 -18.12 4.62 5.66
C LYS A 578 -17.48 5.37 6.83
N ALA A 579 -17.93 6.58 7.18
CA ALA A 579 -17.50 7.27 8.40
C ALA A 579 -18.05 6.59 9.66
N VAL A 580 -19.35 6.28 9.70
CA VAL A 580 -20.01 5.58 10.82
C VAL A 580 -19.41 4.19 11.05
N ILE A 581 -19.19 3.42 9.99
CA ILE A 581 -18.54 2.09 10.05
C ILE A 581 -17.13 2.18 10.66
N GLN A 582 -16.33 3.16 10.24
CA GLN A 582 -14.99 3.33 10.79
C GLN A 582 -15.00 3.81 12.24
N LEU A 583 -15.95 4.67 12.62
CA LEU A 583 -16.15 5.12 14.01
C LEU A 583 -16.52 3.94 14.94
N MET A 584 -17.42 3.06 14.51
CA MET A 584 -17.78 1.83 15.23
C MET A 584 -16.62 0.85 15.35
N ALA A 585 -15.86 0.64 14.27
CA ALA A 585 -14.67 -0.20 14.29
C ALA A 585 -13.56 0.35 15.20
N ALA A 586 -13.39 1.68 15.24
CA ALA A 586 -12.43 2.35 16.12
C ALA A 586 -12.86 2.30 17.60
N ALA A 587 -14.15 2.46 17.90
CA ALA A 587 -14.75 2.21 19.22
C ALA A 587 -14.42 0.79 19.69
N GLN A 588 -14.71 -0.21 18.85
CA GLN A 588 -14.50 -1.63 19.14
C GLN A 588 -13.02 -2.01 19.27
N ALA A 589 -12.13 -1.29 18.58
CA ALA A 589 -10.67 -1.42 18.68
C ALA A 589 -10.05 -0.59 19.83
N LYS A 590 -10.84 0.22 20.55
CA LYS A 590 -10.42 1.11 21.66
C LYS A 590 -9.41 2.20 21.27
N ARG A 591 -9.50 2.72 20.04
CA ARG A 591 -8.57 3.69 19.46
C ARG A 591 -9.32 4.94 18.98
N GLY A 592 -8.68 6.10 19.11
CA GLY A 592 -9.17 7.34 18.50
C GLY A 592 -9.10 7.31 16.98
N LEU A 593 -9.88 8.17 16.35
CA LEU A 593 -9.99 8.31 14.90
C LEU A 593 -9.74 9.76 14.50
N ALA A 594 -8.77 10.00 13.62
CA ALA A 594 -8.57 11.26 12.91
C ALA A 594 -9.08 11.06 11.48
N PHE A 595 -10.12 11.81 11.11
CA PHE A 595 -10.86 11.63 9.86
C PHE A 595 -10.66 12.83 8.93
N PHE A 596 -9.98 12.59 7.81
CA PHE A 596 -9.72 13.56 6.75
C PHE A 596 -10.80 13.45 5.67
N THR A 597 -11.69 14.45 5.58
CA THR A 597 -12.82 14.42 4.63
C THR A 597 -12.43 14.82 3.21
N PHE A 598 -11.20 15.34 3.02
CA PHE A 598 -10.61 15.75 1.73
C PHE A 598 -11.46 16.80 1.01
N GLU A 599 -11.32 18.05 1.46
CA GLU A 599 -12.03 19.27 1.01
C GLU A 599 -13.56 19.27 1.21
N ASP A 600 -14.15 18.13 1.61
CA ASP A 600 -15.58 17.99 1.88
C ASP A 600 -15.97 18.58 3.26
N GLU A 601 -16.20 19.89 3.28
CA GLU A 601 -16.69 20.66 4.43
C GLU A 601 -18.07 20.19 4.93
N ASN A 602 -18.95 19.74 4.02
CA ASN A 602 -20.28 19.28 4.37
C ASN A 602 -20.23 17.96 5.15
N LEU A 603 -19.42 17.00 4.68
CA LEU A 603 -19.15 15.77 5.42
C LEU A 603 -18.48 16.06 6.77
N LYS A 604 -17.55 17.02 6.81
CA LYS A 604 -16.87 17.43 8.05
C LYS A 604 -17.89 17.91 9.08
N GLN A 605 -18.75 18.87 8.71
CA GLN A 605 -19.72 19.45 9.61
C GLN A 605 -20.80 18.44 10.04
N GLY A 606 -21.32 17.65 9.09
CA GLY A 606 -22.29 16.59 9.39
C GLY A 606 -21.74 15.53 10.35
N LEU A 607 -20.51 15.05 10.10
CA LEU A 607 -19.88 14.05 10.97
C LEU A 607 -19.59 14.61 12.37
N GLN A 608 -19.18 15.88 12.48
CA GLN A 608 -19.00 16.57 13.76
C GLN A 608 -20.31 16.68 14.55
N GLN A 609 -21.42 17.01 13.88
CA GLN A 609 -22.76 17.11 14.50
C GLN A 609 -23.29 15.73 14.93
N THR A 610 -23.23 14.73 14.06
CA THR A 610 -23.63 13.35 14.37
C THR A 610 -22.81 12.78 15.52
N TYR A 611 -21.49 12.99 15.53
CA TYR A 611 -20.62 12.56 16.62
C TYR A 611 -20.92 13.27 17.94
N HIS A 612 -21.20 14.58 17.94
CA HIS A 612 -21.60 15.30 19.15
C HIS A 612 -22.86 14.68 19.77
N LEU A 613 -23.89 14.39 18.96
CA LEU A 613 -25.11 13.70 19.40
C LEU A 613 -24.81 12.29 19.95
N LEU A 614 -24.02 11.48 19.24
CA LEU A 614 -23.65 10.13 19.66
C LEU A 614 -22.89 10.12 21.00
N VAL A 615 -22.04 11.12 21.25
CA VAL A 615 -21.33 11.28 22.54
C VAL A 615 -22.29 11.76 23.64
N ARG A 616 -23.14 12.75 23.35
CA ARG A 616 -24.07 13.36 24.32
C ARG A 616 -25.06 12.33 24.89
N GLU A 617 -25.65 11.50 24.03
CA GLU A 617 -26.59 10.44 24.45
C GLU A 617 -25.88 9.13 24.87
N GLY A 618 -24.55 9.15 24.96
CA GLY A 618 -23.72 8.03 25.41
C GLY A 618 -23.84 6.77 24.54
N THR A 619 -24.12 6.94 23.24
CA THR A 619 -24.49 5.87 22.31
C THR A 619 -23.40 4.82 22.17
N THR A 620 -23.81 3.55 22.24
CA THR A 620 -22.94 2.38 22.10
C THR A 620 -22.91 1.87 20.67
N VAL A 621 -21.89 1.08 20.34
CA VAL A 621 -21.77 0.35 19.07
C VAL A 621 -22.98 -0.56 18.84
N GLU A 622 -23.56 -1.18 19.87
CA GLU A 622 -24.83 -1.92 19.77
C GLU A 622 -25.99 -1.06 19.28
N LYS A 623 -26.23 0.10 19.89
CA LYS A 623 -27.30 1.03 19.48
C LYS A 623 -27.09 1.51 18.04
N LEU A 624 -25.85 1.88 17.71
CA LEU A 624 -25.50 2.39 16.38
C LEU A 624 -25.54 1.30 15.30
N TYR A 625 -25.26 0.04 15.65
CA TYR A 625 -25.46 -1.11 14.77
C TYR A 625 -26.94 -1.32 14.45
N ARG A 626 -27.84 -1.30 15.46
CA ARG A 626 -29.29 -1.41 15.22
C ARG A 626 -29.84 -0.27 14.35
N LEU A 627 -29.38 0.97 14.56
CA LEU A 627 -29.73 2.10 13.69
C LEU A 627 -29.29 1.90 12.22
N LEU A 628 -28.22 1.13 11.97
CA LEU A 628 -27.85 0.72 10.61
C LEU A 628 -28.74 -0.42 10.07
N GLU A 629 -29.22 -1.33 10.92
CA GLU A 629 -30.23 -2.34 10.55
C GLU A 629 -31.53 -1.65 10.08
N ASP A 630 -32.02 -0.69 10.87
CA ASP A 630 -33.21 0.13 10.55
C ASP A 630 -33.01 0.99 9.29
N TYR A 631 -31.84 1.63 9.14
CA TYR A 631 -31.53 2.43 7.96
C TYR A 631 -31.46 1.57 6.69
N CYS A 632 -30.80 0.41 6.73
CA CYS A 632 -30.73 -0.51 5.60
C CYS A 632 -32.11 -1.04 5.21
N ALA A 633 -32.98 -1.32 6.19
CA ALA A 633 -34.38 -1.68 5.94
C ALA A 633 -35.14 -0.52 5.26
N ALA A 634 -35.01 0.72 5.75
CA ALA A 634 -35.67 1.89 5.16
C ALA A 634 -35.22 2.16 3.70
N GLN A 635 -33.92 2.11 3.43
CA GLN A 635 -33.33 2.30 2.09
C GLN A 635 -33.66 1.14 1.12
N THR A 636 -34.09 -0.02 1.64
CA THR A 636 -34.56 -1.17 0.84
C THR A 636 -36.08 -1.09 0.59
N ALA A 637 -36.85 -0.65 1.58
CA ALA A 637 -38.31 -0.61 1.52
C ALA A 637 -38.87 0.59 0.73
N SER A 638 -38.17 1.74 0.74
CA SER A 638 -38.57 2.92 -0.02
C SER A 638 -37.53 3.29 -1.08
N CYS A 639 -37.91 3.18 -2.36
CA CYS A 639 -37.08 3.60 -3.48
C CYS A 639 -36.74 5.11 -3.47
N ASP A 640 -37.53 5.93 -2.77
CA ASP A 640 -37.40 7.40 -2.71
C ASP A 640 -37.26 7.90 -1.27
N SER A 641 -36.62 7.10 -0.40
CA SER A 641 -36.14 7.57 0.90
C SER A 641 -35.03 8.60 0.71
N HIS A 642 -35.41 9.88 0.75
CA HIS A 642 -34.52 11.04 0.60
C HIS A 642 -33.68 11.36 1.86
N VAL A 643 -33.81 10.57 2.93
CA VAL A 643 -33.12 10.83 4.20
C VAL A 643 -31.72 10.21 4.17
N ASP A 644 -30.69 11.03 4.37
CA ASP A 644 -29.31 10.55 4.50
C ASP A 644 -29.07 9.91 5.87
N LEU A 645 -27.93 9.23 6.04
CA LEU A 645 -27.66 8.48 7.27
C LEU A 645 -27.46 9.40 8.48
N PHE A 646 -26.84 10.57 8.31
CA PHE A 646 -26.62 11.51 9.39
C PHE A 646 -27.94 12.10 9.91
N GLU A 647 -28.84 12.47 9.01
CA GLU A 647 -30.19 12.94 9.34
C GLU A 647 -31.05 11.81 9.94
N PHE A 648 -30.94 10.58 9.41
CA PHE A 648 -31.64 9.42 9.98
C PHE A 648 -31.19 9.12 11.41
N ILE A 649 -29.88 9.17 11.70
CA ILE A 649 -29.34 9.05 13.06
C ILE A 649 -29.83 10.22 13.94
N ARG A 650 -29.89 11.45 13.41
CA ARG A 650 -30.37 12.63 14.14
C ARG A 650 -31.85 12.56 14.52
N ILE A 651 -32.68 11.92 13.69
CA ILE A 651 -34.12 11.73 13.95
C ILE A 651 -34.37 10.59 14.94
N ASN A 652 -33.65 9.47 14.81
CA ASN A 652 -33.95 8.24 15.58
C ASN A 652 -33.19 8.14 16.92
N ILE A 653 -32.24 9.03 17.21
CA ILE A 653 -31.66 9.17 18.55
C ILE A 653 -32.45 10.22 19.35
N THR A 654 -33.33 9.74 20.24
CA THR A 654 -34.09 10.58 21.17
C THR A 654 -33.14 11.32 22.15
N PRO A 655 -33.26 12.65 22.32
CA PRO A 655 -32.51 13.37 23.33
C PRO A 655 -32.88 12.96 24.76
N SER A 656 -31.90 12.76 25.64
CA SER A 656 -32.12 12.46 27.06
C SER A 656 -32.83 13.58 27.85
N SER A 657 -33.10 14.73 27.21
CA SER A 657 -33.90 15.84 27.76
C SER A 657 -35.40 15.74 27.43
N GLN A 658 -35.87 14.58 26.94
CA GLN A 658 -37.29 14.28 26.66
C GLN A 658 -37.80 13.03 27.41
N LEU A 659 -37.08 12.61 28.46
CA LEU A 659 -37.39 11.46 29.34
C LEU A 659 -37.47 11.90 30.81
#